data_AF-A0A6B0T1E4-F1
#
_entry.id   AF-A0A6B0T1E4-F1
#
_cell.length_a   1.000
_cell.length_b   1.000
_cell.length_c   1.000
_cell.angle_alpha   90.00
_cell.angle_beta   90.00
_cell.angle_gamma   90.00
#
_symmetry.space_group_name_H-M   'P 1'
#
loop_
_entity.id
_entity.type
_entity.pdbx_description
1 polymer ?
#
loop_
_entity_poly.entity_id
_entity_poly.type
_entity_poly.pdbx_seq_one_letter_code
_entity_poly.pdbx_strand_id
1 'polypeptide(L)'
;MTATQSNLAGLSRFIFRAPSWYTSVAFALLLAAVAGVGAFERPETSVVWRGVLFVGRDAWEGVFFIGIPTVVAGLATAWVDRLVGGKLTPNRSSLLALVCEVVIVAFLAVGGLVAYLTPLSQRFVFDVLVVALASVFAVRLLVIMAVSRSSLPVAAVPASIQTAVAALLLFVYSGTLRLLEVGGPLLDTFLMPYLARPEEAPPELSAISPDHFLVLGLTCALYAAAVWTFLYVVDRPWRNTLGVSVLDFLQGFIGHVAEGSRELEDFFEQLGEEAVVPVTVLAFRTADGEEKARWVLPMIHPGPMGEIGGGNLPVRVAAATDGLAFPPHATAGHDFNLVTEREVDTVIEAVDRAHERLTYSSEATESVRTTAGEVSLLGQAFDDDALLVSTFAPGFADDVDYAVGLSTAAEARTEGLDDVLLVDAHNSNNGLEGPDLGHVTPGSTRSFDMIQAARRAAERLAVAPRGDLSAGVAWERTEWTPQEGIGPLGIRAMVTEVDVDGDGADGEDPDAGPQTTAYVLVDGNNMEPGLRGHLVDAVVEAVDADEAEVMTTDTHIVNTVEADNQVGAAIDRDALTDVVVEVASRAAADTEPVEAGMATEHAEVTVFGNDRTESLASHANAAVSMGGALAAAVILASLAISMLLFFVTGA
;
A
#
# COMPACT_ATOMS: atom_id res chain seq x y z
N MET A 1 5.54 1.55 13.22
CA MET A 1 4.26 2.03 12.61
C MET A 1 3.28 2.67 13.62
N THR A 2 2.59 3.75 13.24
CA THR A 2 1.49 4.36 14.04
C THR A 2 0.14 3.66 13.82
N ALA A 3 -0.77 3.74 14.80
CA ALA A 3 -2.14 3.24 14.69
C ALA A 3 -2.92 3.81 13.47
N THR A 4 -2.52 4.98 12.98
CA THR A 4 -3.12 5.61 11.79
C THR A 4 -2.65 4.97 10.49
N GLN A 5 -1.40 4.52 10.40
CA GLN A 5 -0.88 3.76 9.26
C GLN A 5 -1.51 2.36 9.14
N SER A 6 -1.74 1.68 10.27
CA SER A 6 -2.47 0.39 10.30
C SER A 6 -3.89 0.51 9.72
N ASN A 7 -4.59 1.62 9.97
CA ASN A 7 -5.92 1.86 9.39
C ASN A 7 -5.91 2.01 7.85
N LEU A 8 -4.81 2.50 7.27
CA LEU A 8 -4.62 2.56 5.81
C LEU A 8 -4.40 1.16 5.23
N ALA A 9 -3.56 0.32 5.87
CA ALA A 9 -3.37 -1.07 5.47
C ALA A 9 -4.70 -1.87 5.53
N GLY A 10 -5.54 -1.59 6.54
CA GLY A 10 -6.88 -2.15 6.68
C GLY A 10 -7.89 -1.74 5.59
N LEU A 11 -7.57 -0.84 4.66
CA LEU A 11 -8.41 -0.55 3.49
C LEU A 11 -8.25 -1.60 2.38
N SER A 12 -7.12 -2.32 2.35
CA SER A 12 -6.84 -3.38 1.37
C SER A 12 -7.92 -4.46 1.35
N ARG A 13 -8.51 -4.79 2.51
CA ARG A 13 -9.58 -5.79 2.66
C ARG A 13 -10.87 -5.48 1.89
N PHE A 14 -11.08 -4.22 1.50
CA PHE A 14 -12.25 -3.81 0.72
C PHE A 14 -11.99 -3.77 -0.79
N ILE A 15 -10.75 -4.02 -1.22
CA ILE A 15 -10.35 -3.99 -2.62
C ILE A 15 -10.33 -5.42 -3.16
N PHE A 16 -11.11 -5.64 -4.22
CA PHE A 16 -11.19 -6.92 -4.91
C PHE A 16 -10.95 -6.74 -6.40
N ARG A 17 -10.42 -7.78 -7.04
CA ARG A 17 -10.23 -7.80 -8.49
C ARG A 17 -11.59 -7.85 -9.18
N ALA A 18 -11.87 -6.88 -10.06
CA ALA A 18 -13.12 -6.84 -10.80
C ALA A 18 -13.32 -8.14 -11.60
N PRO A 19 -14.53 -8.74 -11.59
CA PRO A 19 -14.82 -9.93 -12.37
C PRO A 19 -14.68 -9.64 -13.86
N SER A 20 -14.55 -10.71 -14.65
CA SER A 20 -14.49 -10.59 -16.11
C SER A 20 -15.76 -9.95 -16.66
N TRP A 21 -15.61 -9.07 -17.66
CA TRP A 21 -16.71 -8.27 -18.22
C TRP A 21 -17.92 -9.12 -18.64
N TYR A 22 -17.69 -10.31 -19.21
CA TYR A 22 -18.76 -11.21 -19.65
C TYR A 22 -19.55 -11.81 -18.48
N THR A 23 -18.93 -11.98 -17.31
CA THR A 23 -19.60 -12.44 -16.09
C THR A 23 -20.55 -11.37 -15.56
N SER A 24 -20.08 -10.12 -15.49
CA SER A 24 -20.92 -8.98 -15.08
C SER A 24 -22.09 -8.77 -16.04
N VAL A 25 -21.86 -8.88 -17.35
CA VAL A 25 -22.91 -8.76 -18.38
C VAL A 25 -23.93 -9.89 -18.29
N ALA A 26 -23.49 -11.14 -18.08
CA ALA A 26 -24.41 -12.27 -17.92
C ALA A 26 -25.30 -12.10 -16.68
N PHE A 27 -24.72 -11.65 -15.56
CA PHE A 27 -25.48 -11.41 -14.34
C PHE A 27 -26.43 -10.22 -14.46
N ALA A 28 -26.01 -9.14 -15.15
CA ALA A 28 -26.88 -8.01 -15.49
C ALA A 28 -28.12 -8.45 -16.30
N LEU A 29 -27.92 -9.25 -17.36
CA LEU A 29 -29.06 -9.76 -18.14
C LEU A 29 -30.00 -10.64 -17.31
N LEU A 30 -29.46 -11.45 -16.39
CA LEU A 30 -30.26 -12.27 -15.47
C LEU A 30 -31.05 -11.40 -14.49
N LEU A 31 -30.40 -10.40 -13.89
CA LEU A 31 -31.02 -9.48 -12.94
C LEU A 31 -32.12 -8.66 -13.61
N ALA A 32 -31.86 -8.11 -14.79
CA ALA A 32 -32.85 -7.39 -15.59
C ALA A 32 -34.06 -8.27 -15.93
N ALA A 33 -33.85 -9.55 -16.27
CA ALA A 33 -34.93 -10.50 -16.51
C ALA A 33 -35.79 -10.71 -15.25
N VAL A 34 -35.16 -10.90 -14.08
CA VAL A 34 -35.88 -11.06 -12.80
C VAL A 34 -36.63 -9.79 -12.42
N ALA A 35 -36.00 -8.63 -12.59
CA ALA A 35 -36.61 -7.33 -12.32
C ALA A 35 -37.83 -7.08 -13.21
N GLY A 36 -37.76 -7.49 -14.48
CA GLY A 36 -38.88 -7.42 -15.43
C GLY A 36 -40.10 -8.21 -14.97
N VAL A 37 -39.90 -9.45 -14.49
CA VAL A 37 -40.99 -10.28 -13.95
C VAL A 37 -41.67 -9.62 -12.75
N GLY A 38 -40.91 -8.95 -11.88
CA GLY A 38 -41.48 -8.26 -10.72
C GLY A 38 -42.12 -6.90 -11.01
N ALA A 39 -41.65 -6.18 -12.04
CA ALA A 39 -42.06 -4.81 -12.33
C ALA A 39 -43.26 -4.70 -13.28
N PHE A 40 -43.47 -5.68 -14.16
CA PHE A 40 -44.50 -5.66 -15.22
C PHE A 40 -45.65 -6.66 -14.99
N GLU A 41 -45.73 -7.30 -13.81
CA GLU A 41 -46.79 -8.26 -13.49
C GLU A 41 -48.18 -7.58 -13.43
N ARG A 42 -49.14 -8.05 -14.24
CA ARG A 42 -50.49 -7.48 -14.31
C ARG A 42 -51.44 -8.08 -13.25
N PRO A 43 -52.20 -7.27 -12.48
CA PRO A 43 -53.13 -7.78 -11.46
C PRO A 43 -54.39 -8.48 -12.01
N GLU A 44 -54.66 -8.40 -13.31
CA GLU A 44 -55.87 -8.97 -13.90
C GLU A 44 -55.54 -10.19 -14.77
N THR A 45 -55.79 -11.39 -14.23
CA THR A 45 -56.55 -12.52 -14.82
C THR A 45 -55.98 -13.90 -14.48
N SER A 46 -56.91 -14.84 -14.23
CA SER A 46 -56.67 -16.22 -13.85
C SER A 46 -56.25 -17.14 -15.02
N VAL A 47 -55.72 -18.30 -14.63
CA VAL A 47 -55.57 -19.59 -15.37
C VAL A 47 -54.15 -19.94 -15.89
N VAL A 48 -53.34 -20.45 -14.95
CA VAL A 48 -52.38 -21.59 -14.90
C VAL A 48 -51.52 -22.01 -16.12
N TRP A 49 -51.94 -21.85 -17.38
CA TRP A 49 -51.10 -22.21 -18.56
C TRP A 49 -50.71 -21.01 -19.44
N ARG A 50 -51.07 -19.78 -19.04
CA ARG A 50 -50.58 -18.54 -19.66
C ARG A 50 -49.27 -18.02 -19.06
N GLY A 51 -48.91 -18.40 -17.83
CA GLY A 51 -47.79 -17.80 -17.08
C GLY A 51 -46.41 -17.89 -17.73
N VAL A 52 -46.09 -18.92 -18.52
CA VAL A 52 -44.73 -19.10 -19.09
C VAL A 52 -44.42 -18.10 -20.21
N LEU A 53 -45.39 -17.75 -21.04
CA LEU A 53 -45.22 -16.77 -22.13
C LEU A 53 -45.22 -15.32 -21.62
N PHE A 54 -45.95 -15.04 -20.53
CA PHE A 54 -45.96 -13.72 -19.88
C PHE A 54 -44.73 -13.50 -19.01
N VAL A 55 -44.30 -14.48 -18.21
CA VAL A 55 -43.00 -14.43 -17.52
C VAL A 55 -41.87 -14.22 -18.53
N GLY A 56 -41.94 -14.85 -19.72
CA GLY A 56 -40.99 -14.59 -20.80
C GLY A 56 -41.08 -13.19 -21.40
N ARG A 57 -42.28 -12.60 -21.50
CA ARG A 57 -42.50 -11.23 -22.00
C ARG A 57 -42.07 -10.18 -20.98
N ASP A 58 -42.46 -10.32 -19.72
CA ASP A 58 -42.14 -9.40 -18.63
C ASP A 58 -40.63 -9.45 -18.34
N ALA A 59 -40.03 -10.65 -18.36
CA ALA A 59 -38.57 -10.81 -18.31
C ALA A 59 -37.87 -10.16 -19.52
N TRP A 60 -38.44 -10.31 -20.73
CA TRP A 60 -37.90 -9.66 -21.92
C TRP A 60 -37.99 -8.14 -21.83
N GLU A 61 -39.10 -7.60 -21.33
CA GLU A 61 -39.29 -6.15 -21.12
C GLU A 61 -38.27 -5.61 -20.10
N GLY A 62 -37.99 -6.35 -19.02
CA GLY A 62 -36.89 -6.04 -18.11
C GLY A 62 -35.51 -6.06 -18.79
N VAL A 63 -35.18 -7.13 -19.52
CA VAL A 63 -33.94 -7.21 -20.31
C VAL A 63 -33.83 -6.05 -21.30
N PHE A 64 -34.93 -5.66 -21.94
CA PHE A 64 -34.95 -4.64 -22.97
C PHE A 64 -34.77 -3.22 -22.39
N PHE A 65 -35.54 -2.85 -21.36
CA PHE A 65 -35.52 -1.48 -20.82
C PHE A 65 -34.48 -1.26 -19.71
N ILE A 66 -34.02 -2.32 -19.04
CA ILE A 66 -33.00 -2.25 -17.98
C ILE A 66 -31.68 -2.88 -18.47
N GLY A 67 -31.73 -4.11 -19.00
CA GLY A 67 -30.55 -4.86 -19.39
C GLY A 67 -29.78 -4.26 -20.58
N ILE A 68 -30.46 -3.85 -21.67
CA ILE A 68 -29.78 -3.25 -22.84
C ILE A 68 -29.00 -1.98 -22.47
N PRO A 69 -29.56 -0.99 -21.76
CA PRO A 69 -28.79 0.14 -21.27
C PRO A 69 -27.55 -0.27 -20.47
N THR A 70 -27.68 -1.27 -19.59
CA THR A 70 -26.55 -1.81 -18.81
C THR A 70 -25.48 -2.43 -19.70
N VAL A 71 -25.85 -3.28 -20.65
CA VAL A 71 -24.89 -3.93 -21.57
C VAL A 71 -24.17 -2.92 -22.43
N VAL A 72 -24.92 -1.97 -23.02
CA VAL A 72 -24.33 -0.90 -23.84
C VAL A 72 -23.36 -0.08 -23.00
N ALA A 73 -23.74 0.30 -21.78
CA ALA A 73 -22.84 1.01 -20.88
C ALA A 73 -21.61 0.17 -20.49
N GLY A 74 -21.78 -1.11 -20.13
CA GLY A 74 -20.69 -1.99 -19.75
C GLY A 74 -19.61 -2.11 -20.82
N LEU A 75 -20.02 -2.17 -22.09
CA LEU A 75 -19.11 -2.28 -23.24
C LEU A 75 -18.56 -0.93 -23.72
N ALA A 76 -19.39 0.10 -23.79
CA ALA A 76 -19.03 1.37 -24.42
C ALA A 76 -18.31 2.34 -23.48
N THR A 77 -18.54 2.28 -22.16
CA THR A 77 -18.00 3.29 -21.23
C THR A 77 -16.48 3.29 -21.20
N ALA A 78 -15.85 2.12 -21.02
CA ALA A 78 -14.40 2.01 -21.06
C ALA A 78 -13.82 2.47 -22.41
N TRP A 79 -14.51 2.19 -23.53
CA TRP A 79 -14.05 2.61 -24.85
C TRP A 79 -14.10 4.13 -25.00
N VAL A 80 -15.22 4.77 -24.64
CA VAL A 80 -15.37 6.23 -24.70
C VAL A 80 -14.41 6.93 -23.73
N ASP A 81 -14.28 6.41 -22.51
CA ASP A 81 -13.37 6.92 -21.49
C ASP A 81 -11.91 6.92 -21.98
N ARG A 82 -11.46 5.82 -22.58
CA ARG A 82 -10.10 5.72 -23.14
C ARG A 82 -9.86 6.64 -24.33
N LEU A 83 -10.87 6.93 -25.15
CA LEU A 83 -10.74 7.89 -26.26
C LEU A 83 -10.43 9.31 -25.78
N VAL A 84 -10.83 9.65 -24.55
CA VAL A 84 -10.55 10.94 -23.93
C VAL A 84 -9.39 10.89 -22.93
N GLY A 85 -8.58 9.83 -22.98
CA GLY A 85 -7.39 9.66 -22.13
C GLY A 85 -7.66 9.06 -20.74
N GLY A 86 -8.87 8.55 -20.49
CA GLY A 86 -9.23 7.89 -19.24
C GLY A 86 -8.66 6.48 -19.10
N LYS A 87 -8.71 5.93 -17.88
CA LYS A 87 -8.06 4.67 -17.50
C LYS A 87 -9.04 3.53 -17.20
N LEU A 88 -10.35 3.70 -17.43
CA LEU A 88 -11.34 2.70 -17.07
C LEU A 88 -11.14 1.41 -17.90
N THR A 89 -11.08 0.26 -17.21
CA THR A 89 -10.96 -1.05 -17.87
C THR A 89 -12.32 -1.65 -18.23
N PRO A 90 -12.42 -2.53 -19.24
CA PRO A 90 -13.69 -3.17 -19.62
C PRO A 90 -14.36 -3.92 -18.47
N ASN A 91 -13.57 -4.59 -17.62
CA ASN A 91 -14.06 -5.30 -16.43
C ASN A 91 -14.69 -4.33 -15.42
N ARG A 92 -13.99 -3.22 -15.09
CA ARG A 92 -14.50 -2.18 -14.19
C ARG A 92 -15.73 -1.47 -14.76
N SER A 93 -15.73 -1.18 -16.06
CA SER A 93 -16.87 -0.59 -16.78
C SER A 93 -18.12 -1.47 -16.70
N SER A 94 -17.96 -2.78 -16.91
CA SER A 94 -19.08 -3.75 -16.86
C SER A 94 -19.59 -3.98 -15.43
N LEU A 95 -18.68 -4.01 -14.44
CA LEU A 95 -19.06 -4.06 -13.03
C LEU A 95 -19.81 -2.79 -12.59
N LEU A 96 -19.32 -1.61 -12.97
CA LEU A 96 -19.97 -0.34 -12.68
C LEU A 96 -21.37 -0.29 -13.29
N ALA A 97 -21.53 -0.73 -14.53
CA ALA A 97 -22.84 -0.80 -15.19
C ALA A 97 -23.81 -1.73 -14.44
N LEU A 98 -23.34 -2.91 -14.00
CA LEU A 98 -24.12 -3.85 -13.19
C LEU A 98 -24.52 -3.26 -11.82
N VAL A 99 -23.59 -2.62 -11.11
CA VAL A 99 -23.91 -1.95 -9.83
C VAL A 99 -24.98 -0.88 -10.03
N CYS A 100 -24.88 -0.09 -11.10
CA CYS A 100 -25.91 0.88 -11.46
C CYS A 100 -27.25 0.24 -11.82
N GLU A 101 -27.25 -0.95 -12.43
CA GLU A 101 -28.47 -1.71 -12.67
C GLU A 101 -29.14 -2.12 -11.34
N VAL A 102 -28.37 -2.63 -10.39
CA VAL A 102 -28.87 -2.98 -9.05
C VAL A 102 -29.51 -1.76 -8.38
N VAL A 103 -28.91 -0.57 -8.54
CA VAL A 103 -29.50 0.69 -8.05
C VAL A 103 -30.85 0.97 -8.71
N ILE A 104 -30.97 0.84 -10.03
CA ILE A 104 -32.25 1.02 -10.75
C ILE A 104 -33.30 0.04 -10.21
N VAL A 105 -32.96 -1.25 -10.14
CA VAL A 105 -33.88 -2.30 -9.69
C VAL A 105 -34.33 -2.06 -8.25
N ALA A 106 -33.42 -1.64 -7.36
CA ALA A 106 -33.74 -1.31 -5.98
C ALA A 106 -34.70 -0.12 -5.88
N PHE A 107 -34.44 0.96 -6.62
CA PHE A 107 -35.33 2.12 -6.66
C PHE A 107 -36.71 1.75 -7.19
N LEU A 108 -36.79 1.00 -8.29
CA LEU A 108 -38.05 0.54 -8.85
C LEU A 108 -38.82 -0.38 -7.91
N ALA A 109 -38.15 -1.31 -7.22
CA ALA A 109 -38.77 -2.19 -6.25
C ALA A 109 -39.36 -1.40 -5.07
N VAL A 110 -38.63 -0.41 -4.54
CA VAL A 110 -39.12 0.48 -3.47
C VAL A 110 -40.27 1.36 -3.97
N GLY A 111 -40.13 1.97 -5.15
CA GLY A 111 -41.16 2.80 -5.76
C GLY A 111 -42.46 2.03 -6.02
N GLY A 112 -42.35 0.81 -6.55
CA GLY A 112 -43.46 -0.11 -6.77
C GLY A 112 -44.14 -0.54 -5.47
N LEU A 113 -43.36 -0.88 -4.44
CA LEU A 113 -43.90 -1.20 -3.10
C LEU A 113 -44.65 -0.01 -2.49
N VAL A 114 -44.11 1.20 -2.60
CA VAL A 114 -44.76 2.42 -2.09
C VAL A 114 -46.04 2.71 -2.87
N ALA A 115 -46.02 2.61 -4.21
CA ALA A 115 -47.21 2.77 -5.04
C ALA A 115 -48.29 1.73 -4.72
N TYR A 116 -47.89 0.50 -4.36
CA TYR A 116 -48.82 -0.54 -3.92
C TYR A 116 -49.45 -0.25 -2.54
N LEU A 117 -48.69 0.35 -1.61
CA LEU A 117 -49.13 0.62 -0.23
C LEU A 117 -49.84 1.96 -0.05
N THR A 118 -49.82 2.84 -1.06
CA THR A 118 -50.31 4.24 -0.96
C THR A 118 -51.23 4.56 -2.15
N PRO A 119 -52.01 5.67 -2.13
CA PRO A 119 -52.83 6.06 -3.27
C PRO A 119 -52.03 6.71 -4.41
N LEU A 120 -50.71 6.54 -4.43
CA LEU A 120 -49.84 7.10 -5.46
C LEU A 120 -50.04 6.35 -6.78
N SER A 121 -50.16 7.11 -7.87
CA SER A 121 -50.40 6.55 -9.19
C SER A 121 -49.15 5.92 -9.80
N GLN A 122 -49.32 5.19 -10.90
CA GLN A 122 -48.21 4.65 -11.68
C GLN A 122 -47.19 5.71 -12.13
N ARG A 123 -47.59 6.97 -12.28
CA ARG A 123 -46.70 8.11 -12.54
C ARG A 123 -45.58 8.23 -11.49
N PHE A 124 -45.89 7.97 -10.21
CA PHE A 124 -44.90 7.99 -9.14
C PHE A 124 -43.76 6.98 -9.35
N VAL A 125 -44.04 5.82 -9.93
CA VAL A 125 -43.00 4.82 -10.24
C VAL A 125 -42.07 5.34 -11.34
N PHE A 126 -42.59 6.11 -12.30
CA PHE A 126 -41.77 6.78 -13.32
C PHE A 126 -40.99 7.97 -12.77
N ASP A 127 -41.52 8.71 -11.80
CA ASP A 127 -40.76 9.74 -11.07
C ASP A 127 -39.58 9.11 -10.33
N VAL A 128 -39.80 7.96 -9.67
CA VAL A 128 -38.75 7.18 -9.03
C VAL A 128 -37.73 6.67 -10.05
N LEU A 129 -38.16 6.24 -11.25
CA LEU A 129 -37.26 5.86 -12.33
C LEU A 129 -36.40 7.05 -12.80
N VAL A 130 -36.96 8.25 -12.92
CA VAL A 130 -36.21 9.46 -13.27
C VAL A 130 -35.13 9.75 -12.23
N VAL A 131 -35.45 9.68 -10.95
CA VAL A 131 -34.47 9.81 -9.87
C VAL A 131 -33.41 8.70 -9.97
N ALA A 132 -33.81 7.44 -10.19
CA ALA A 132 -32.89 6.33 -10.32
C ALA A 132 -31.90 6.50 -11.49
N LEU A 133 -32.38 6.95 -12.65
CA LEU A 133 -31.56 7.22 -13.83
C LEU A 133 -30.59 8.39 -13.61
N ALA A 134 -31.02 9.43 -12.90
CA ALA A 134 -30.14 10.53 -12.50
C ALA A 134 -29.10 10.08 -11.46
N SER A 135 -29.48 9.25 -10.49
CA SER A 135 -28.57 8.65 -9.52
C SER A 135 -27.54 7.75 -10.18
N VAL A 136 -27.94 6.95 -11.18
CA VAL A 136 -27.01 6.15 -12.00
C VAL A 136 -26.01 7.04 -12.71
N PHE A 137 -26.45 8.11 -13.35
CA PHE A 137 -25.55 9.08 -13.96
C PHE A 137 -24.56 9.66 -12.93
N ALA A 138 -25.04 10.06 -11.75
CA ALA A 138 -24.23 10.64 -10.69
C ALA A 138 -23.17 9.67 -10.14
N VAL A 139 -23.55 8.43 -9.84
CA VAL A 139 -22.63 7.38 -9.38
C VAL A 139 -21.57 7.10 -10.44
N ARG A 140 -21.97 7.01 -11.72
CA ARG A 140 -21.03 6.79 -12.83
C ARG A 140 -20.08 7.96 -13.00
N LEU A 141 -20.59 9.19 -12.91
CA LEU A 141 -19.79 10.40 -12.99
C LEU A 141 -18.76 10.45 -11.85
N LEU A 142 -19.17 10.15 -10.62
CA LEU A 142 -18.30 10.10 -9.46
C LEU A 142 -17.15 9.10 -9.67
N VAL A 143 -17.47 7.87 -10.08
CA VAL A 143 -16.48 6.81 -10.30
C VAL A 143 -15.54 7.16 -11.45
N ILE A 144 -16.05 7.66 -12.57
CA ILE A 144 -15.22 8.02 -13.73
C ILE A 144 -14.32 9.22 -13.41
N MET A 145 -14.82 10.24 -12.71
CA MET A 145 -13.98 11.38 -12.30
C MET A 145 -12.88 10.93 -11.32
N ALA A 146 -13.20 10.03 -10.38
CA ALA A 146 -12.23 9.50 -9.43
C ALA A 146 -11.17 8.60 -10.09
N VAL A 147 -11.56 7.77 -11.08
CA VAL A 147 -10.66 6.79 -11.70
C VAL A 147 -9.90 7.34 -12.90
N SER A 148 -10.50 8.23 -13.70
CA SER A 148 -9.94 8.68 -14.99
C SER A 148 -9.46 10.13 -14.97
N ARG A 149 -9.52 10.84 -13.83
CA ARG A 149 -9.07 12.25 -13.67
C ARG A 149 -9.62 13.22 -14.71
N SER A 150 -10.78 12.89 -15.27
CA SER A 150 -11.39 13.68 -16.32
C SER A 150 -12.11 14.88 -15.73
N SER A 151 -11.97 16.04 -16.37
CA SER A 151 -12.80 17.20 -16.02
C SER A 151 -14.28 16.84 -16.16
N LEU A 152 -15.14 17.49 -15.37
CA LEU A 152 -16.58 17.19 -15.35
C LEU A 152 -17.21 17.08 -16.77
N PRO A 153 -16.94 17.99 -17.73
CA PRO A 153 -17.50 17.87 -19.06
C PRO A 153 -17.03 16.62 -19.82
N VAL A 154 -15.77 16.23 -19.62
CA VAL A 154 -15.17 15.05 -20.26
C VAL A 154 -15.74 13.77 -19.64
N ALA A 155 -15.81 13.70 -18.30
CA ALA A 155 -16.33 12.55 -17.57
C ALA A 155 -17.84 12.35 -17.76
N ALA A 156 -18.60 13.44 -17.96
CA ALA A 156 -20.05 13.37 -18.18
C ALA A 156 -20.43 12.57 -19.44
N VAL A 157 -19.59 12.58 -20.47
CA VAL A 157 -19.86 11.85 -21.73
C VAL A 157 -19.94 10.33 -21.49
N PRO A 158 -18.89 9.63 -21.02
CA PRO A 158 -18.97 8.20 -20.72
C PRO A 158 -19.91 7.89 -19.53
N ALA A 159 -20.03 8.80 -18.54
CA ALA A 159 -20.96 8.61 -17.43
C ALA A 159 -22.42 8.55 -17.88
N SER A 160 -22.80 9.34 -18.88
CA SER A 160 -24.17 9.47 -19.36
C SER A 160 -24.68 8.26 -20.16
N ILE A 161 -23.82 7.38 -20.67
CA ILE A 161 -24.20 6.34 -21.64
C ILE A 161 -25.39 5.50 -21.17
N GLN A 162 -25.36 4.97 -19.94
CA GLN A 162 -26.44 4.12 -19.42
C GLN A 162 -27.77 4.89 -19.32
N THR A 163 -27.73 6.08 -18.71
CA THR A 163 -28.88 6.96 -18.54
C THR A 163 -29.43 7.45 -19.88
N ALA A 164 -28.57 7.79 -20.83
CA ALA A 164 -28.95 8.28 -22.16
C ALA A 164 -29.57 7.17 -23.02
N VAL A 165 -29.01 5.95 -22.98
CA VAL A 165 -29.58 4.79 -23.70
C VAL A 165 -30.94 4.41 -23.10
N ALA A 166 -31.05 4.38 -21.76
CA ALA A 166 -32.33 4.15 -21.09
C ALA A 166 -33.37 5.23 -21.46
N ALA A 167 -33.00 6.52 -21.38
CA ALA A 167 -33.87 7.62 -21.75
C ALA A 167 -34.27 7.56 -23.23
N LEU A 168 -33.36 7.19 -24.13
CA LEU A 168 -33.67 7.04 -25.56
C LEU A 168 -34.68 5.92 -25.81
N LEU A 169 -34.50 4.76 -25.17
CA LEU A 169 -35.46 3.66 -25.26
C LEU A 169 -36.82 4.08 -24.71
N LEU A 170 -36.86 4.69 -23.52
CA LEU A 170 -38.11 5.18 -22.94
C LEU A 170 -38.79 6.20 -23.85
N PHE A 171 -38.05 7.14 -24.42
CA PHE A 171 -38.58 8.19 -25.30
C PHE A 171 -39.20 7.64 -26.60
N VAL A 172 -38.55 6.65 -27.22
CA VAL A 172 -39.07 6.00 -28.44
C VAL A 172 -40.30 5.16 -28.12
N TYR A 173 -40.29 4.39 -27.04
CA TYR A 173 -41.34 3.42 -26.73
C TYR A 173 -42.51 4.00 -25.93
N SER A 174 -42.36 5.14 -25.24
CA SER A 174 -43.50 5.90 -24.68
C SER A 174 -44.29 6.64 -25.77
N GLY A 175 -43.66 6.89 -26.93
CA GLY A 175 -44.23 7.73 -27.97
C GLY A 175 -44.22 9.23 -27.64
N THR A 176 -43.39 9.67 -26.68
CA THR A 176 -43.31 11.08 -26.25
C THR A 176 -43.08 12.06 -27.40
N LEU A 177 -42.35 11.67 -28.45
CA LEU A 177 -42.12 12.54 -29.61
C LEU A 177 -43.42 12.89 -30.37
N ARG A 178 -44.46 12.03 -30.32
CA ARG A 178 -45.80 12.36 -30.87
C ARG A 178 -46.53 13.44 -30.05
N LEU A 179 -46.21 13.60 -28.77
CA LEU A 179 -46.83 14.57 -27.86
C LEU A 179 -46.21 15.97 -27.96
N LEU A 180 -45.01 16.07 -28.51
CA LEU A 180 -44.27 17.35 -28.63
C LEU A 180 -44.70 18.18 -29.85
N GLU A 181 -45.57 17.65 -30.73
CA GLU A 181 -45.99 18.30 -31.99
C GLU A 181 -44.81 18.81 -32.87
N VAL A 182 -43.64 18.18 -32.75
CA VAL A 182 -42.43 18.56 -33.50
C VAL A 182 -42.37 17.76 -34.80
N GLY A 183 -42.79 18.35 -35.92
CA GLY A 183 -42.65 17.69 -37.22
C GLY A 183 -43.36 18.37 -38.39
N GLY A 184 -42.87 18.09 -39.60
CA GLY A 184 -43.58 18.32 -40.86
C GLY A 184 -43.75 17.01 -41.62
N PRO A 185 -44.39 17.01 -42.81
CA PRO A 185 -44.84 15.78 -43.50
C PRO A 185 -43.74 14.74 -43.75
N LEU A 186 -42.49 15.18 -43.92
CA LEU A 186 -41.32 14.30 -44.09
C LEU A 186 -40.93 13.57 -42.81
N LEU A 187 -40.98 14.26 -41.67
CA LEU A 187 -40.63 13.69 -40.37
C LEU A 187 -41.70 12.67 -39.94
N ASP A 188 -42.97 13.02 -40.15
CA ASP A 188 -44.13 12.17 -39.87
C ASP A 188 -44.17 10.89 -40.71
N THR A 189 -43.74 10.96 -41.96
CA THR A 189 -43.81 9.81 -42.88
C THR A 189 -42.59 8.90 -42.77
N PHE A 190 -41.38 9.47 -42.67
CA PHE A 190 -40.14 8.68 -42.81
C PHE A 190 -39.43 8.39 -41.49
N LEU A 191 -39.58 9.24 -40.47
CA LEU A 191 -38.85 9.12 -39.21
C LEU A 191 -39.74 8.70 -38.04
N MET A 192 -40.99 9.18 -37.96
CA MET A 192 -41.91 8.83 -36.86
C MET A 192 -42.17 7.34 -36.64
N PRO A 193 -42.26 6.48 -37.67
CA PRO A 193 -42.42 5.03 -37.46
C PRO A 193 -41.24 4.39 -36.70
N TYR A 194 -40.06 5.02 -36.75
CA TYR A 194 -38.85 4.56 -36.06
C TYR A 194 -38.63 5.29 -34.73
N LEU A 195 -39.07 6.55 -34.63
CA LEU A 195 -38.86 7.42 -33.46
C LEU A 195 -39.98 7.38 -32.42
N ALA A 196 -41.16 6.83 -32.74
CA ALA A 196 -42.23 6.61 -31.76
C ALA A 196 -42.97 5.29 -32.01
N ARG A 197 -42.74 4.32 -31.11
CA ARG A 197 -43.29 2.97 -31.15
C ARG A 197 -44.13 2.59 -29.91
N PRO A 198 -45.11 3.40 -29.51
CA PRO A 198 -45.95 3.09 -28.36
C PRO A 198 -46.80 1.81 -28.54
N GLU A 199 -47.05 1.39 -29.78
CA GLU A 199 -47.80 0.15 -30.09
C GLU A 199 -46.99 -1.13 -29.81
N GLU A 200 -45.66 -1.04 -29.77
CA GLU A 200 -44.76 -2.15 -29.46
C GLU A 200 -44.35 -2.18 -27.97
N ALA A 201 -44.87 -1.23 -27.17
CA ALA A 201 -44.47 -0.99 -25.79
C ALA A 201 -45.50 -1.50 -24.76
N PRO A 202 -45.10 -1.71 -23.50
CA PRO A 202 -46.03 -1.93 -22.40
C PRO A 202 -46.95 -0.70 -22.21
N PRO A 203 -48.28 -0.88 -22.05
CA PRO A 203 -49.23 0.21 -21.80
C PRO A 203 -48.83 1.14 -20.65
N GLU A 204 -48.13 0.58 -19.67
CA GLU A 204 -47.55 1.24 -18.52
C GLU A 204 -46.68 2.44 -18.91
N LEU A 205 -45.93 2.36 -20.02
CA LEU A 205 -45.04 3.45 -20.50
C LEU A 205 -45.79 4.67 -21.06
N SER A 206 -47.10 4.57 -21.30
CA SER A 206 -47.94 5.70 -21.74
C SER A 206 -48.05 6.82 -20.70
N ALA A 207 -47.75 6.52 -19.43
CA ALA A 207 -47.70 7.51 -18.35
C ALA A 207 -46.47 8.44 -18.43
N ILE A 208 -45.48 8.14 -19.29
CA ILE A 208 -44.30 8.97 -19.50
C ILE A 208 -44.63 10.14 -20.43
N SER A 209 -44.49 11.36 -19.90
CA SER A 209 -44.70 12.62 -20.62
C SER A 209 -43.38 13.42 -20.79
N PRO A 210 -43.36 14.48 -21.64
CA PRO A 210 -42.14 15.26 -21.90
C PRO A 210 -41.49 15.91 -20.67
N ASP A 211 -42.29 16.23 -19.65
CA ASP A 211 -41.86 16.72 -18.34
C ASP A 211 -40.86 15.79 -17.65
N HIS A 212 -41.04 14.46 -17.73
CA HIS A 212 -40.13 13.49 -17.13
C HIS A 212 -38.71 13.61 -17.70
N PHE A 213 -38.58 13.88 -19.01
CA PHE A 213 -37.27 14.07 -19.65
C PHE A 213 -36.62 15.41 -19.28
N LEU A 214 -37.43 16.46 -19.14
CA LEU A 214 -36.97 17.76 -18.65
C LEU A 214 -36.48 17.65 -17.19
N VAL A 215 -37.26 16.98 -16.33
CA VAL A 215 -36.90 16.74 -14.93
C VAL A 215 -35.67 15.83 -14.84
N LEU A 216 -35.55 14.81 -15.67
CA LEU A 216 -34.34 13.98 -15.76
C LEU A 216 -33.11 14.84 -16.09
N GLY A 217 -33.20 15.70 -17.11
CA GLY A 217 -32.10 16.60 -17.48
C GLY A 217 -31.70 17.56 -16.34
N LEU A 218 -32.68 18.18 -15.69
CA LEU A 218 -32.44 19.09 -14.55
C LEU A 218 -31.85 18.35 -13.34
N THR A 219 -32.34 17.14 -13.05
CA THR A 219 -31.86 16.32 -11.92
C THR A 219 -30.45 15.81 -12.19
N CYS A 220 -30.14 15.39 -13.42
CA CYS A 220 -28.78 15.05 -13.84
C CYS A 220 -27.83 16.25 -13.67
N ALA A 221 -28.24 17.46 -14.06
CA ALA A 221 -27.41 18.66 -13.89
C ALA A 221 -27.19 19.01 -12.41
N LEU A 222 -28.23 18.91 -11.59
CA LEU A 222 -28.13 19.06 -10.13
C LEU A 222 -27.15 18.05 -9.53
N TYR A 223 -27.27 16.77 -9.90
CA TYR A 223 -26.42 15.72 -9.34
C TYR A 223 -24.98 15.83 -9.84
N ALA A 224 -24.76 16.26 -11.08
CA ALA A 224 -23.41 16.57 -11.57
C ALA A 224 -22.75 17.68 -10.73
N ALA A 225 -23.47 18.75 -10.43
CA ALA A 225 -22.98 19.83 -9.57
C ALA A 225 -22.72 19.35 -8.13
N ALA A 226 -23.57 18.46 -7.62
CA ALA A 226 -23.40 17.84 -6.30
C ALA A 226 -22.16 16.96 -6.24
N VAL A 227 -21.96 16.07 -7.23
CA VAL A 227 -20.76 15.22 -7.36
C VAL A 227 -19.49 16.07 -7.47
N TRP A 228 -19.51 17.10 -8.32
CA TRP A 228 -18.36 17.99 -8.47
C TRP A 228 -18.03 18.73 -7.17
N THR A 229 -19.05 19.28 -6.50
CA THR A 229 -18.86 19.97 -5.22
C THR A 229 -18.31 19.02 -4.16
N PHE A 230 -18.85 17.80 -4.09
CA PHE A 230 -18.38 16.76 -3.17
C PHE A 230 -16.91 16.44 -3.39
N LEU A 231 -16.53 16.10 -4.63
CA LEU A 231 -15.14 15.80 -4.98
C LEU A 231 -14.22 16.99 -4.69
N TYR A 232 -14.63 18.21 -5.04
CA TYR A 232 -13.86 19.42 -4.77
C TYR A 232 -13.65 19.66 -3.27
N VAL A 233 -14.69 19.49 -2.45
CA VAL A 233 -14.58 19.69 -0.98
C VAL A 233 -13.69 18.63 -0.34
N VAL A 234 -13.76 17.38 -0.80
CA VAL A 234 -12.93 16.28 -0.30
C VAL A 234 -11.47 16.43 -0.72
N ASP A 235 -11.22 16.89 -1.94
CA ASP A 235 -9.88 17.01 -2.52
C ASP A 235 -9.12 18.28 -2.07
N ARG A 236 -9.86 19.36 -1.78
CA ARG A 236 -9.27 20.67 -1.45
C ARG A 236 -8.31 20.67 -0.24
N PRO A 237 -8.60 19.99 0.89
CA PRO A 237 -7.65 19.92 2.01
C PRO A 237 -6.31 19.34 1.58
N TRP A 238 -6.32 18.20 0.87
CA TRP A 238 -5.12 17.49 0.41
C TRP A 238 -4.29 18.37 -0.54
N ARG A 239 -4.94 19.00 -1.53
CA ARG A 239 -4.24 19.92 -2.44
C ARG A 239 -3.60 21.11 -1.75
N ASN A 240 -4.23 21.63 -0.71
CA ASN A 240 -3.74 22.81 0.01
C ASN A 240 -2.60 22.48 0.99
N THR A 241 -2.61 21.30 1.60
CA THR A 241 -1.64 20.93 2.66
C THR A 241 -0.50 20.06 2.14
N LEU A 242 -0.80 19.11 1.26
CA LEU A 242 0.18 18.13 0.75
C LEU A 242 0.59 18.41 -0.70
N GLY A 243 -0.07 19.35 -1.39
CA GLY A 243 0.22 19.65 -2.81
C GLY A 243 -0.29 18.59 -3.79
N VAL A 244 -0.84 17.47 -3.30
CA VAL A 244 -1.31 16.32 -4.08
C VAL A 244 -2.83 16.12 -3.96
N SER A 245 -3.44 15.41 -4.91
CA SER A 245 -4.88 15.12 -4.90
C SER A 245 -5.17 13.79 -4.18
N VAL A 246 -6.23 13.75 -3.37
CA VAL A 246 -6.71 12.48 -2.79
C VAL A 246 -7.22 11.52 -3.87
N LEU A 247 -7.67 12.06 -5.01
CA LEU A 247 -8.10 11.25 -6.14
C LEU A 247 -6.91 10.59 -6.84
N ASP A 248 -5.74 11.24 -6.86
CA ASP A 248 -4.51 10.66 -7.40
C ASP A 248 -4.06 9.46 -6.53
N PHE A 249 -4.11 9.61 -5.21
CA PHE A 249 -3.83 8.52 -4.26
C PHE A 249 -4.79 7.33 -4.46
N LEU A 250 -6.10 7.58 -4.47
CA LEU A 250 -7.10 6.53 -4.63
C LEU A 250 -6.95 5.81 -5.98
N GLN A 251 -6.68 6.55 -7.06
CA GLN A 251 -6.44 5.97 -8.37
C GLN A 251 -5.19 5.09 -8.36
N GLY A 252 -4.05 5.62 -7.90
CA GLY A 252 -2.78 4.90 -7.84
C GLY A 252 -2.89 3.64 -7.00
N PHE A 253 -3.54 3.73 -5.83
CA PHE A 253 -3.75 2.62 -4.92
C PHE A 253 -4.62 1.52 -5.55
N ILE A 254 -5.75 1.89 -6.17
CA ILE A 254 -6.62 0.94 -6.88
C ILE A 254 -5.89 0.32 -8.09
N GLY A 255 -5.08 1.10 -8.81
CA GLY A 255 -4.25 0.62 -9.90
C GLY A 255 -3.21 -0.40 -9.43
N HIS A 256 -2.50 -0.10 -8.34
CA HIS A 256 -1.48 -0.95 -7.76
C HIS A 256 -2.07 -2.27 -7.25
N VAL A 257 -3.08 -2.22 -6.37
CA VAL A 257 -3.66 -3.42 -5.76
C VAL A 257 -4.37 -4.31 -6.78
N ALA A 258 -5.05 -3.74 -7.79
CA ALA A 258 -5.84 -4.54 -8.73
C ALA A 258 -5.06 -4.99 -9.99
N GLU A 259 -4.06 -4.21 -10.41
CA GLU A 259 -3.38 -4.36 -11.70
C GLU A 259 -1.84 -4.36 -11.60
N GLY A 260 -1.28 -4.21 -10.39
CA GLY A 260 0.17 -4.12 -10.18
C GLY A 260 0.79 -2.86 -10.78
N SER A 261 -0.01 -1.80 -10.97
CA SER A 261 0.48 -0.58 -11.60
C SER A 261 1.47 0.19 -10.71
N ARG A 262 2.42 0.90 -11.33
CA ARG A 262 3.37 1.80 -10.66
C ARG A 262 2.83 3.22 -10.44
N GLU A 263 1.55 3.46 -10.75
CA GLU A 263 0.95 4.81 -10.67
C GLU A 263 0.91 5.38 -9.25
N LEU A 264 0.98 4.51 -8.23
CA LEU A 264 1.08 4.96 -6.84
C LEU A 264 2.47 5.51 -6.52
N GLU A 265 3.52 5.05 -7.20
CA GLU A 265 4.87 5.60 -7.05
C GLU A 265 4.93 7.03 -7.58
N ASP A 266 4.29 7.34 -8.71
CA ASP A 266 4.19 8.72 -9.23
C ASP A 266 3.52 9.67 -8.23
N PHE A 267 2.58 9.17 -7.41
CA PHE A 267 1.94 9.94 -6.35
C PHE A 267 2.91 10.18 -5.19
N PHE A 268 3.63 9.14 -4.77
CA PHE A 268 4.61 9.25 -3.68
C PHE A 268 5.81 10.10 -4.08
N GLU A 269 6.27 10.06 -5.33
CA GLU A 269 7.33 10.92 -5.85
C GLU A 269 6.94 12.41 -5.81
N GLN A 270 5.68 12.74 -6.12
CA GLN A 270 5.18 14.13 -6.00
C GLN A 270 5.04 14.61 -4.55
N LEU A 271 4.83 13.67 -3.63
CA LEU A 271 4.73 13.95 -2.19
C LEU A 271 6.11 14.05 -1.52
N GLY A 272 7.07 13.28 -2.04
CA GLY A 272 8.38 13.08 -1.45
C GLY A 272 9.29 14.30 -1.52
N GLU A 273 10.37 14.21 -0.76
CA GLU A 273 11.39 15.24 -0.62
C GLU A 273 12.77 14.63 -0.92
N GLU A 274 13.63 15.39 -1.60
CA GLU A 274 15.02 14.99 -1.84
C GLU A 274 15.79 14.99 -0.52
N ALA A 275 16.47 13.88 -0.23
CA ALA A 275 17.32 13.71 0.93
C ALA A 275 18.69 13.18 0.52
N VAL A 276 19.72 13.65 1.23
CA VAL A 276 21.07 13.10 1.15
C VAL A 276 21.21 12.06 2.25
N VAL A 277 21.47 10.81 1.88
CA VAL A 277 21.58 9.69 2.82
C VAL A 277 22.97 9.06 2.72
N PRO A 278 23.66 8.83 3.85
CA PRO A 278 24.91 8.07 3.84
C PRO A 278 24.63 6.59 3.57
N VAL A 279 25.51 5.97 2.81
CA VAL A 279 25.53 4.55 2.48
C VAL A 279 26.89 4.02 2.89
N THR A 280 26.92 3.24 3.98
CA THR A 280 28.15 2.68 4.52
C THR A 280 28.28 1.22 4.10
N VAL A 281 29.45 0.87 3.58
CA VAL A 281 29.78 -0.48 3.12
C VAL A 281 30.96 -0.99 3.92
N LEU A 282 30.86 -2.20 4.46
CA LEU A 282 31.96 -2.94 5.08
C LEU A 282 32.10 -4.27 4.32
N ALA A 283 33.24 -4.51 3.69
CA ALA A 283 33.48 -5.73 2.93
C ALA A 283 34.63 -6.54 3.52
N PHE A 284 34.49 -7.85 3.43
CA PHE A 284 35.50 -8.83 3.82
C PHE A 284 35.93 -9.61 2.60
N ARG A 285 37.23 -9.75 2.40
CA ARG A 285 37.79 -10.55 1.30
C ARG A 285 38.80 -11.55 1.81
N THR A 286 38.90 -12.68 1.13
CA THR A 286 39.94 -13.67 1.40
C THR A 286 41.31 -13.14 0.98
N ALA A 287 42.39 -13.81 1.38
CA ALA A 287 43.75 -13.48 0.96
C ALA A 287 43.95 -13.51 -0.57
N ASP A 288 43.13 -14.26 -1.31
CA ASP A 288 43.14 -14.32 -2.77
C ASP A 288 42.36 -13.16 -3.44
N GLY A 289 41.73 -12.30 -2.63
CA GLY A 289 40.99 -11.12 -3.06
C GLY A 289 39.54 -11.38 -3.46
N GLU A 290 39.03 -12.61 -3.24
CA GLU A 290 37.61 -12.93 -3.45
C GLU A 290 36.76 -12.35 -2.31
N GLU A 291 35.67 -11.67 -2.63
CA GLU A 291 34.77 -11.13 -1.62
C GLU A 291 34.02 -12.26 -0.91
N LYS A 292 34.21 -12.36 0.40
CA LYS A 292 33.56 -13.36 1.25
C LYS A 292 32.24 -12.84 1.82
N ALA A 293 32.21 -11.59 2.25
CA ALA A 293 31.03 -10.96 2.82
C ALA A 293 30.98 -9.45 2.55
N ARG A 294 29.78 -8.88 2.49
CA ARG A 294 29.58 -7.43 2.38
C ARG A 294 28.40 -6.96 3.20
N TRP A 295 28.65 -6.12 4.18
CA TRP A 295 27.65 -5.38 4.92
C TRP A 295 27.35 -4.08 4.20
N VAL A 296 26.05 -3.79 4.05
CA VAL A 296 25.58 -2.63 3.29
C VAL A 296 24.48 -1.96 4.08
N LEU A 297 24.74 -0.77 4.57
CA LEU A 297 23.84 0.01 5.40
C LEU A 297 23.54 1.36 4.75
N PRO A 298 22.53 1.44 3.87
CA PRO A 298 22.01 2.72 3.43
C PRO A 298 21.08 3.28 4.51
N MET A 299 21.29 4.52 4.95
CA MET A 299 20.47 5.18 5.97
C MET A 299 19.11 5.65 5.43
N ILE A 300 18.34 4.67 4.99
CA ILE A 300 16.96 4.77 4.51
C ILE A 300 16.14 3.64 5.12
N HIS A 301 14.83 3.81 5.09
CA HIS A 301 13.90 2.76 5.50
C HIS A 301 13.33 2.08 4.25
N PRO A 302 13.18 0.74 4.23
CA PRO A 302 12.52 0.03 3.13
C PRO A 302 11.12 0.61 2.85
N GLY A 303 10.78 0.75 1.56
CA GLY A 303 9.61 1.49 1.07
C GLY A 303 8.27 1.17 1.72
N PRO A 304 7.24 1.99 1.51
CA PRO A 304 6.11 2.12 2.43
C PRO A 304 5.26 0.87 2.64
N MET A 305 5.14 -0.01 1.63
CA MET A 305 4.35 -1.25 1.71
C MET A 305 4.82 -2.29 0.69
N GLY A 306 5.10 -3.52 1.14
CA GLY A 306 5.40 -4.65 0.25
C GLY A 306 6.60 -4.40 -0.66
N GLU A 307 6.38 -4.44 -1.98
CA GLU A 307 7.43 -4.15 -2.98
C GLU A 307 7.49 -2.66 -3.39
N ILE A 308 6.55 -1.83 -2.93
CA ILE A 308 6.46 -0.42 -3.34
C ILE A 308 7.62 0.37 -2.75
N GLY A 309 8.20 1.29 -3.55
CA GLY A 309 9.21 2.23 -3.06
C GLY A 309 10.48 1.55 -2.55
N GLY A 310 10.83 0.37 -3.09
CA GLY A 310 12.03 -0.33 -2.64
C GLY A 310 11.88 -1.13 -1.35
N GLY A 311 10.66 -1.53 -0.95
CA GLY A 311 10.43 -2.39 0.22
C GLY A 311 11.13 -3.76 0.20
N ASN A 312 11.78 -4.12 -0.91
CA ASN A 312 12.65 -5.28 -1.05
C ASN A 312 14.14 -4.88 -1.30
N LEU A 313 14.59 -3.80 -0.66
CA LEU A 313 15.97 -3.33 -0.72
C LEU A 313 16.98 -4.42 -0.31
N PRO A 314 16.78 -5.21 0.77
CA PRO A 314 17.69 -6.29 1.13
C PRO A 314 18.03 -7.25 -0.01
N VAL A 315 17.02 -7.71 -0.78
CA VAL A 315 17.27 -8.64 -1.91
C VAL A 315 18.01 -7.95 -3.04
N ARG A 316 17.70 -6.67 -3.31
CA ARG A 316 18.39 -5.89 -4.34
C ARG A 316 19.87 -5.72 -4.01
N VAL A 317 20.20 -5.45 -2.74
CA VAL A 317 21.57 -5.43 -2.23
C VAL A 317 22.21 -6.81 -2.36
N ALA A 318 21.55 -7.87 -1.90
CA ALA A 318 22.10 -9.23 -1.96
C ALA A 318 22.36 -9.72 -3.39
N ALA A 319 21.58 -9.26 -4.38
CA ALA A 319 21.77 -9.58 -5.79
C ALA A 319 22.89 -8.78 -6.47
N ALA A 320 23.28 -7.63 -5.89
CA ALA A 320 24.33 -6.75 -6.41
C ALA A 320 25.71 -6.99 -5.76
N THR A 321 25.79 -7.89 -4.78
CA THR A 321 27.00 -8.23 -4.03
C THR A 321 27.55 -9.57 -4.50
N ASP A 322 28.88 -9.69 -4.61
CA ASP A 322 29.54 -10.93 -5.03
C ASP A 322 29.65 -11.93 -3.85
N GLY A 323 30.01 -11.44 -2.66
CA GLY A 323 30.03 -12.23 -1.43
C GLY A 323 28.67 -12.39 -0.74
N LEU A 324 28.64 -12.98 0.45
CA LEU A 324 27.40 -13.03 1.22
C LEU A 324 27.05 -11.64 1.77
N ALA A 325 25.92 -11.09 1.31
CA ALA A 325 25.50 -9.75 1.73
C ALA A 325 24.85 -9.74 3.13
N PHE A 326 25.06 -8.67 3.87
CA PHE A 326 24.38 -8.37 5.14
C PHE A 326 23.78 -6.97 5.07
N PRO A 327 22.48 -6.85 4.70
CA PRO A 327 21.75 -5.58 4.71
C PRO A 327 20.87 -5.44 5.97
N PRO A 328 21.42 -5.16 7.16
CA PRO A 328 20.63 -5.00 8.37
C PRO A 328 19.82 -3.70 8.36
N HIS A 329 18.91 -3.55 9.33
CA HIS A 329 18.12 -2.33 9.48
C HIS A 329 18.99 -1.11 9.87
N ALA A 330 18.71 0.03 9.25
CA ALA A 330 19.40 1.29 9.52
C ALA A 330 18.67 2.10 10.60
N THR A 331 19.38 3.07 11.17
CA THR A 331 18.79 4.03 12.12
C THR A 331 18.01 5.11 11.37
N ALA A 332 17.02 4.72 10.58
CA ALA A 332 16.16 5.60 9.79
C ALA A 332 14.72 5.08 9.81
N GLY A 333 13.78 5.87 10.32
CA GLY A 333 12.35 5.52 10.35
C GLY A 333 11.59 5.79 9.04
N HIS A 334 10.27 5.60 9.09
CA HIS A 334 9.38 5.67 7.93
C HIS A 334 9.41 6.99 7.11
N ASP A 335 9.82 8.11 7.70
CA ASP A 335 9.98 9.36 6.95
C ASP A 335 11.09 9.28 5.88
N PHE A 336 12.01 8.31 6.02
CA PHE A 336 13.05 7.99 5.05
C PHE A 336 12.69 6.77 4.19
N ASN A 337 11.40 6.43 4.09
CA ASN A 337 10.92 5.48 3.09
C ASN A 337 11.23 6.00 1.68
N LEU A 338 11.93 5.19 0.89
CA LEU A 338 12.07 5.43 -0.54
C LEU A 338 10.69 5.45 -1.22
N VAL A 339 10.50 6.37 -2.16
CA VAL A 339 9.18 6.59 -2.80
C VAL A 339 8.99 5.80 -4.09
N THR A 340 10.07 5.40 -4.75
CA THR A 340 10.04 4.61 -5.98
C THR A 340 11.08 3.49 -5.97
N GLU A 341 10.83 2.42 -6.74
CA GLU A 341 11.83 1.37 -6.99
C GLU A 341 13.12 1.91 -7.64
N ARG A 342 13.03 2.99 -8.43
CA ARG A 342 14.18 3.57 -9.13
C ARG A 342 15.20 4.17 -8.17
N GLU A 343 14.77 4.68 -7.02
CA GLU A 343 15.69 5.21 -6.00
C GLU A 343 16.60 4.13 -5.43
N VAL A 344 16.18 2.87 -5.47
CA VAL A 344 17.04 1.73 -5.09
C VAL A 344 18.27 1.67 -6.01
N ASP A 345 18.11 1.96 -7.31
CA ASP A 345 19.25 1.95 -8.24
C ASP A 345 20.29 3.00 -7.83
N THR A 346 19.85 4.21 -7.44
CA THR A 346 20.73 5.27 -6.93
C THR A 346 21.48 4.85 -5.67
N VAL A 347 20.82 4.11 -4.77
CA VAL A 347 21.44 3.55 -3.57
C VAL A 347 22.49 2.52 -3.94
N ILE A 348 22.18 1.56 -4.82
CA ILE A 348 23.13 0.53 -5.27
C ILE A 348 24.34 1.17 -5.96
N GLU A 349 24.15 2.20 -6.79
CA GLU A 349 25.26 2.94 -7.38
C GLU A 349 26.16 3.60 -6.31
N ALA A 350 25.61 4.05 -5.18
CA ALA A 350 26.40 4.56 -4.06
C ALA A 350 27.13 3.44 -3.31
N VAL A 351 26.52 2.26 -3.15
CA VAL A 351 27.17 1.05 -2.62
C VAL A 351 28.38 0.69 -3.47
N ASP A 352 28.24 0.67 -4.79
CA ASP A 352 29.34 0.34 -5.72
C ASP A 352 30.50 1.36 -5.59
N ARG A 353 30.18 2.66 -5.54
CA ARG A 353 31.20 3.71 -5.33
C ARG A 353 31.90 3.63 -3.97
N ALA A 354 31.18 3.24 -2.91
CA ALA A 354 31.80 3.01 -1.60
C ALA A 354 32.73 1.79 -1.67
N HIS A 355 32.26 0.70 -2.27
CA HIS A 355 33.01 -0.54 -2.41
C HIS A 355 34.31 -0.36 -3.22
N GLU A 356 34.29 0.42 -4.31
CA GLU A 356 35.47 0.70 -5.14
C GLU A 356 36.58 1.48 -4.40
N ARG A 357 36.28 2.12 -3.27
CA ARG A 357 37.23 2.95 -2.49
C ARG A 357 37.74 2.27 -1.23
N LEU A 358 37.34 1.04 -0.95
CA LEU A 358 37.72 0.34 0.27
C LEU A 358 39.24 0.16 0.35
N THR A 359 39.78 0.50 1.51
CA THR A 359 41.13 0.12 1.91
C THR A 359 41.02 -1.01 2.90
N TYR A 360 41.78 -2.08 2.67
CA TYR A 360 41.64 -3.33 3.40
C TYR A 360 42.78 -3.49 4.40
N SER A 361 42.45 -4.00 5.59
CA SER A 361 43.38 -4.39 6.66
C SER A 361 43.09 -5.83 7.09
N SER A 362 44.14 -6.58 7.43
CA SER A 362 44.03 -7.90 8.05
C SER A 362 43.87 -7.84 9.58
N GLU A 363 43.88 -6.63 10.15
CA GLU A 363 43.83 -6.41 11.59
C GLU A 363 42.47 -5.85 12.02
N ALA A 364 41.96 -6.36 13.14
CA ALA A 364 40.74 -5.90 13.79
C ALA A 364 40.92 -5.84 15.31
N THR A 365 40.05 -5.13 16.00
CA THR A 365 39.97 -5.23 17.47
C THR A 365 39.09 -6.40 17.87
N GLU A 366 39.29 -6.89 19.08
CA GLU A 366 38.23 -7.59 19.79
C GLU A 366 36.96 -6.73 19.84
N SER A 367 35.80 -7.38 19.87
CA SER A 367 34.52 -6.72 20.06
C SER A 367 34.33 -6.30 21.52
N VAL A 368 33.56 -5.24 21.73
CA VAL A 368 33.22 -4.71 23.05
C VAL A 368 31.73 -4.48 23.16
N ARG A 369 31.15 -4.89 24.30
CA ARG A 369 29.78 -4.52 24.66
C ARG A 369 29.75 -3.35 25.63
N THR A 370 29.00 -2.32 25.28
CA THR A 370 28.69 -1.18 26.15
C THR A 370 27.20 -1.06 26.39
N THR A 371 26.84 -0.41 27.50
CA THR A 371 25.45 -0.16 27.85
C THR A 371 25.29 1.27 28.37
N ALA A 372 24.12 1.84 28.14
CA ALA A 372 23.66 3.09 28.74
C ALA A 372 22.13 3.05 28.81
N GLY A 373 21.56 3.24 30.01
CA GLY A 373 20.12 3.11 30.22
C GLY A 373 19.60 1.74 29.76
N GLU A 374 18.69 1.75 28.80
CA GLU A 374 18.09 0.55 28.19
C GLU A 374 18.85 0.04 26.95
N VAL A 375 19.81 0.81 26.43
CA VAL A 375 20.56 0.46 25.22
C VAL A 375 21.74 -0.45 25.55
N SER A 376 21.90 -1.52 24.78
CA SER A 376 23.15 -2.26 24.63
C SER A 376 23.70 -2.05 23.23
N LEU A 377 25.02 -1.88 23.12
CA LEU A 377 25.71 -1.71 21.86
C LEU A 377 26.92 -2.65 21.80
N LEU A 378 26.96 -3.50 20.78
CA LEU A 378 28.11 -4.34 20.45
C LEU A 378 28.92 -3.63 19.36
N GLY A 379 30.20 -3.37 19.61
CA GLY A 379 31.07 -2.69 18.66
C GLY A 379 32.33 -3.50 18.35
N GLN A 380 32.77 -3.50 17.09
CA GLN A 380 34.05 -4.06 16.65
C GLN A 380 34.70 -3.12 15.65
N ALA A 381 35.99 -2.84 15.79
CA ALA A 381 36.73 -2.00 14.87
C ALA A 381 37.53 -2.83 13.86
N PHE A 382 37.52 -2.37 12.62
CA PHE A 382 38.27 -2.92 11.49
C PHE A 382 39.17 -1.78 10.98
N ASP A 383 40.45 -1.86 11.30
CA ASP A 383 41.36 -0.71 11.22
C ASP A 383 40.82 0.50 12.04
N ASP A 384 40.69 1.68 11.42
CA ASP A 384 40.18 2.91 12.05
C ASP A 384 38.65 3.05 11.94
N ASP A 385 37.96 2.10 11.29
CA ASP A 385 36.52 2.09 11.09
C ASP A 385 35.80 1.14 12.05
N ALA A 386 34.50 1.32 12.31
CA ALA A 386 33.78 0.46 13.26
C ALA A 386 32.38 0.04 12.84
N LEU A 387 32.08 -1.26 13.06
CA LEU A 387 30.73 -1.81 13.08
C LEU A 387 30.16 -1.65 14.48
N LEU A 388 29.03 -0.95 14.62
CA LEU A 388 28.31 -0.77 15.87
C LEU A 388 26.88 -1.30 15.72
N VAL A 389 26.48 -2.26 16.54
CA VAL A 389 25.12 -2.83 16.54
C VAL A 389 24.41 -2.45 17.83
N SER A 390 23.35 -1.66 17.69
CA SER A 390 22.55 -1.16 18.82
C SER A 390 21.27 -1.98 19.01
N THR A 391 20.92 -2.28 20.26
CA THR A 391 19.69 -2.97 20.62
C THR A 391 19.09 -2.39 21.90
N PHE A 392 17.76 -2.38 21.96
CA PHE A 392 16.98 -2.04 23.16
C PHE A 392 16.46 -3.29 23.89
N ALA A 393 16.73 -4.50 23.39
CA ALA A 393 16.33 -5.74 24.01
C ALA A 393 16.95 -5.89 25.42
N PRO A 394 16.22 -6.43 26.42
CA PRO A 394 14.89 -7.03 26.34
C PRO A 394 13.73 -6.02 26.40
N GLY A 395 14.00 -4.72 26.47
CA GLY A 395 13.01 -3.68 26.24
C GLY A 395 12.52 -3.69 24.79
N PHE A 396 11.51 -2.87 24.49
CA PHE A 396 10.97 -2.76 23.13
C PHE A 396 11.32 -1.40 22.52
N ALA A 397 11.70 -1.42 21.25
CA ALA A 397 11.85 -0.26 20.39
C ALA A 397 11.29 -0.57 19.00
N ASP A 398 10.86 0.47 18.31
CA ASP A 398 10.51 0.41 16.88
C ASP A 398 11.68 1.09 16.14
N ASP A 399 11.42 2.09 15.32
CA ASP A 399 12.48 2.77 14.59
C ASP A 399 13.31 3.74 15.44
N VAL A 400 14.57 3.86 15.06
CA VAL A 400 15.44 4.96 15.46
C VAL A 400 15.38 6.06 14.39
N ASP A 401 15.11 7.29 14.81
CA ASP A 401 15.05 8.43 13.90
C ASP A 401 16.41 8.69 13.23
N TYR A 402 16.39 9.03 11.94
CA TYR A 402 17.56 9.36 11.13
C TYR A 402 18.54 10.33 11.80
N ALA A 403 18.00 11.38 12.43
CA ALA A 403 18.82 12.38 13.13
C ALA A 403 19.52 11.82 14.38
N VAL A 404 18.92 10.85 15.08
CA VAL A 404 19.54 10.17 16.22
C VAL A 404 20.66 9.25 15.73
N GLY A 405 20.42 8.51 14.65
CA GLY A 405 21.43 7.69 13.96
C GLY A 405 22.67 8.48 13.57
N LEU A 406 22.49 9.58 12.83
CA LEU A 406 23.57 10.48 12.42
C LEU A 406 24.33 11.06 13.62
N SER A 407 23.62 11.49 14.67
CA SER A 407 24.24 12.07 15.86
C SER A 407 25.05 11.04 16.64
N THR A 408 24.58 9.79 16.69
CA THR A 408 25.24 8.67 17.36
C THR A 408 26.52 8.27 16.62
N ALA A 409 26.44 8.12 15.29
CA ALA A 409 27.61 7.84 14.47
C ALA A 409 28.63 8.99 14.54
N ALA A 410 28.18 10.25 14.51
CA ALA A 410 29.04 11.41 14.66
C ALA A 410 29.76 11.44 16.02
N GLU A 411 29.08 11.14 17.13
CA GLU A 411 29.73 11.06 18.45
C GLU A 411 30.81 9.97 18.48
N ALA A 412 30.54 8.77 17.93
CA ALA A 412 31.54 7.72 17.83
C ALA A 412 32.78 8.17 17.05
N ARG A 413 32.59 8.89 15.94
CA ARG A 413 33.70 9.44 15.14
C ARG A 413 34.53 10.48 15.88
N THR A 414 33.91 11.28 16.77
CA THR A 414 34.65 12.27 17.56
C THR A 414 35.63 11.66 18.56
N GLU A 415 35.48 10.37 18.88
CA GLU A 415 36.34 9.64 19.82
C GLU A 415 37.43 8.80 19.12
N GLY A 416 37.65 9.00 17.81
CA GLY A 416 38.81 8.47 17.08
C GLY A 416 38.52 7.42 16.01
N LEU A 417 37.25 7.18 15.68
CA LEU A 417 36.84 6.32 14.57
C LEU A 417 36.60 7.13 13.30
N ASP A 418 36.90 6.56 12.14
CA ASP A 418 36.78 7.24 10.84
C ASP A 418 35.39 7.06 10.20
N ASP A 419 35.08 5.89 9.64
CA ASP A 419 33.74 5.49 9.21
C ASP A 419 33.06 4.60 10.26
N VAL A 420 31.73 4.76 10.41
CA VAL A 420 30.94 4.02 11.41
C VAL A 420 29.70 3.44 10.75
N LEU A 421 29.61 2.12 10.68
CA LEU A 421 28.42 1.38 10.27
C LEU A 421 27.55 1.12 11.51
N LEU A 422 26.56 2.00 11.74
CA LEU A 422 25.68 1.96 12.91
C LEU A 422 24.36 1.25 12.60
N VAL A 423 24.27 0.00 13.00
CA VAL A 423 23.09 -0.87 12.84
C VAL A 423 22.09 -0.63 13.97
N ASP A 424 20.82 -0.48 13.61
CA ASP A 424 19.71 -0.76 14.51
C ASP A 424 19.39 -2.25 14.41
N ALA A 425 19.57 -3.00 15.48
CA ALA A 425 19.33 -4.43 15.45
C ALA A 425 17.86 -4.78 15.21
N HIS A 426 16.94 -3.86 15.53
CA HIS A 426 15.50 -3.98 15.25
C HIS A 426 14.92 -5.33 15.69
N ASN A 427 15.24 -5.76 16.92
CA ASN A 427 15.14 -7.16 17.36
C ASN A 427 14.34 -7.37 18.66
N SER A 428 13.47 -6.42 19.01
CA SER A 428 12.52 -6.54 20.12
C SER A 428 11.46 -5.44 20.03
N ASN A 429 10.23 -5.80 19.67
CA ASN A 429 9.10 -4.88 19.54
C ASN A 429 7.82 -5.51 20.07
N ASN A 430 6.90 -4.72 20.63
CA ASN A 430 5.64 -5.21 21.21
C ASN A 430 4.41 -4.90 20.34
N GLY A 431 4.61 -4.73 19.03
CA GLY A 431 3.58 -4.39 18.06
C GLY A 431 3.00 -3.00 18.30
N LEU A 432 1.68 -2.89 18.16
CA LEU A 432 0.94 -1.62 18.34
C LEU A 432 0.34 -1.50 19.75
N GLU A 433 0.87 -2.24 20.72
CA GLU A 433 0.36 -2.26 22.09
C GLU A 433 0.95 -1.14 22.97
N GLY A 434 0.06 -0.37 23.62
CA GLY A 434 0.46 0.63 24.61
C GLY A 434 0.57 2.06 24.08
N PRO A 435 0.84 3.03 24.96
CA PRO A 435 0.92 4.46 24.60
C PRO A 435 2.28 4.87 24.02
N ASP A 436 3.30 4.05 24.22
CA ASP A 436 4.66 4.24 23.70
C ASP A 436 4.90 3.16 22.66
N LEU A 437 5.03 3.57 21.40
CA LEU A 437 5.31 2.67 20.28
C LEU A 437 6.81 2.32 20.19
N GLY A 438 7.64 2.89 21.06
CA GLY A 438 9.06 2.57 21.13
C GLY A 438 9.95 3.32 20.15
N HIS A 439 9.45 4.35 19.47
CA HIS A 439 10.26 5.21 18.60
C HIS A 439 11.36 5.95 19.36
N VAL A 440 12.58 5.95 18.81
CA VAL A 440 13.72 6.65 19.39
C VAL A 440 13.91 7.98 18.68
N THR A 441 13.27 9.02 19.21
CA THR A 441 13.26 10.35 18.60
C THR A 441 14.32 11.29 19.21
N PRO A 442 14.74 12.35 18.50
CA PRO A 442 15.62 13.37 19.05
C PRO A 442 15.10 13.97 20.36
N GLY A 443 15.96 14.03 21.37
CA GLY A 443 15.62 14.58 22.68
C GLY A 443 14.96 13.58 23.65
N SER A 444 14.68 12.35 23.22
CA SER A 444 14.25 11.26 24.10
C SER A 444 15.41 10.76 24.96
N THR A 445 15.11 10.19 26.14
CA THR A 445 16.12 9.54 26.99
C THR A 445 16.88 8.46 26.21
N ARG A 446 16.14 7.64 25.44
CA ARG A 446 16.69 6.58 24.58
C ARG A 446 17.70 7.11 23.56
N SER A 447 17.45 8.28 22.96
CA SER A 447 18.41 8.90 22.04
C SER A 447 19.71 9.30 22.73
N PHE A 448 19.66 9.87 23.94
CA PHE A 448 20.86 10.24 24.69
C PHE A 448 21.62 9.01 25.20
N ASP A 449 20.90 7.98 25.61
CA ASP A 449 21.49 6.71 26.05
C ASP A 449 22.24 6.05 24.89
N MET A 450 21.66 6.00 23.69
CA MET A 450 22.29 5.47 22.49
C MET A 450 23.59 6.21 22.13
N ILE A 451 23.55 7.55 22.14
CA ILE A 451 24.74 8.40 21.91
C ILE A 451 25.82 8.11 22.95
N GLN A 452 25.47 7.97 24.23
CA GLN A 452 26.42 7.65 25.29
C GLN A 452 27.01 6.25 25.17
N ALA A 453 26.22 5.25 24.77
CA ALA A 453 26.70 3.89 24.56
C ALA A 453 27.71 3.84 23.40
N ALA A 454 27.42 4.53 22.29
CA ALA A 454 28.30 4.63 21.13
C ALA A 454 29.61 5.35 21.47
N ARG A 455 29.55 6.47 22.20
CA ARG A 455 30.73 7.15 22.73
C ARG A 455 31.63 6.21 23.54
N ARG A 456 31.06 5.47 24.50
CA ARG A 456 31.81 4.52 25.34
C ARG A 456 32.42 3.38 24.54
N ALA A 457 31.74 2.92 23.48
CA ALA A 457 32.27 1.88 22.61
C ALA A 457 33.45 2.43 21.80
N ALA A 458 33.29 3.60 21.18
CA ALA A 458 34.35 4.27 20.42
C ALA A 458 35.58 4.57 21.29
N GLU A 459 35.40 5.11 22.50
CA GLU A 459 36.50 5.37 23.45
C GLU A 459 37.32 4.10 23.77
N ARG A 460 36.67 2.92 23.80
CA ARG A 460 37.35 1.64 24.03
C ARG A 460 38.02 1.11 22.77
N LEU A 461 37.30 1.11 21.65
CA LEU A 461 37.78 0.59 20.37
C LEU A 461 38.98 1.39 19.84
N ALA A 462 38.98 2.71 19.98
CA ALA A 462 40.03 3.60 19.47
C ALA A 462 41.42 3.36 20.11
N VAL A 463 41.47 2.69 21.27
CA VAL A 463 42.72 2.39 21.99
C VAL A 463 42.91 0.89 22.22
N ALA A 464 42.01 0.05 21.71
CA ALA A 464 42.10 -1.39 21.86
C ALA A 464 43.27 -1.94 21.02
N PRO A 465 43.95 -2.98 21.51
CA PRO A 465 44.87 -3.75 20.69
C PRO A 465 44.19 -4.27 19.42
N ARG A 466 44.94 -4.37 18.33
CA ARG A 466 44.51 -4.98 17.07
C ARG A 466 45.25 -6.31 16.88
N GLY A 467 44.55 -7.28 16.34
CA GLY A 467 45.02 -8.64 16.12
C GLY A 467 44.61 -9.19 14.75
N ASP A 468 45.10 -10.38 14.42
CA ASP A 468 44.82 -11.03 13.14
C ASP A 468 43.33 -11.38 13.02
N LEU A 469 42.70 -10.98 11.92
CA LEU A 469 41.28 -11.18 11.65
C LEU A 469 41.03 -12.44 10.82
N SER A 470 40.16 -13.31 11.33
CA SER A 470 39.51 -14.36 10.55
C SER A 470 38.00 -14.17 10.54
N ALA A 471 37.35 -14.62 9.47
CA ALA A 471 35.89 -14.60 9.38
C ALA A 471 35.37 -15.83 8.67
N GLY A 472 34.16 -16.25 9.00
CA GLY A 472 33.41 -17.32 8.35
C GLY A 472 31.95 -16.92 8.15
N VAL A 473 31.31 -17.43 7.11
CA VAL A 473 29.93 -17.05 6.76
C VAL A 473 29.05 -18.23 6.39
N ALA A 474 27.76 -18.12 6.66
CA ALA A 474 26.77 -19.10 6.23
C ALA A 474 25.41 -18.46 5.97
N TRP A 475 24.61 -19.16 5.16
CA TRP A 475 23.28 -18.73 4.77
C TRP A 475 22.34 -19.93 4.64
N GLU A 476 21.09 -19.71 5.06
CA GLU A 476 19.97 -20.60 4.84
C GLU A 476 18.76 -19.80 4.37
N ARG A 477 18.17 -20.17 3.22
CA ARG A 477 16.98 -19.47 2.69
C ARG A 477 15.73 -19.75 3.55
N THR A 478 15.74 -20.84 4.32
CA THR A 478 14.63 -21.37 5.12
C THR A 478 13.43 -21.79 4.29
N GLU A 479 12.56 -22.63 4.87
CA GLU A 479 11.31 -23.07 4.23
C GLU A 479 10.11 -22.14 4.53
N TRP A 480 10.28 -21.21 5.48
CA TRP A 480 9.23 -20.29 5.90
C TRP A 480 8.91 -19.26 4.83
N THR A 481 7.66 -18.80 4.84
CA THR A 481 7.12 -17.83 3.89
C THR A 481 7.04 -16.43 4.50
N PRO A 482 6.88 -15.37 3.69
CA PRO A 482 6.68 -14.02 4.21
C PRO A 482 5.47 -13.91 5.15
N GLN A 483 4.43 -14.72 4.95
CA GLN A 483 3.26 -14.76 5.83
C GLN A 483 3.56 -15.37 7.21
N GLU A 484 4.65 -16.11 7.34
CA GLU A 484 5.14 -16.67 8.61
C GLU A 484 6.18 -15.77 9.29
N GLY A 485 6.55 -14.64 8.66
CA GLY A 485 7.44 -13.63 9.23
C GLY A 485 8.89 -13.68 8.73
N ILE A 486 9.19 -14.54 7.75
CA ILE A 486 10.55 -14.66 7.17
C ILE A 486 10.53 -14.33 5.68
N GLY A 487 11.41 -13.41 5.29
CA GLY A 487 11.62 -12.96 3.93
C GLY A 487 12.50 -13.90 3.09
N PRO A 488 12.64 -13.60 1.79
CA PRO A 488 13.32 -14.45 0.80
C PRO A 488 14.83 -14.63 1.00
N LEU A 489 15.49 -13.82 1.83
CA LEU A 489 16.90 -13.96 2.19
C LEU A 489 17.12 -14.88 3.41
N GLY A 490 16.07 -15.30 4.12
CA GLY A 490 16.17 -16.25 5.22
C GLY A 490 17.10 -15.80 6.35
N ILE A 491 17.99 -16.68 6.80
CA ILE A 491 18.89 -16.45 7.93
C ILE A 491 20.35 -16.47 7.46
N ARG A 492 21.13 -15.49 7.88
CA ARG A 492 22.55 -15.32 7.55
C ARG A 492 23.35 -15.19 8.83
N ALA A 493 24.52 -15.81 8.88
CA ALA A 493 25.45 -15.63 9.99
C ALA A 493 26.86 -15.32 9.49
N MET A 494 27.54 -14.49 10.26
CA MET A 494 28.97 -14.23 10.14
C MET A 494 29.59 -14.41 11.51
N VAL A 495 30.73 -15.11 11.56
CA VAL A 495 31.54 -15.25 12.77
C VAL A 495 32.90 -14.62 12.50
N THR A 496 33.36 -13.75 13.40
CA THR A 496 34.73 -13.19 13.37
C THR A 496 35.54 -13.77 14.52
N GLU A 497 36.81 -14.05 14.27
CA GLU A 497 37.80 -14.42 15.27
C GLU A 497 38.94 -13.41 15.20
N VAL A 498 39.33 -12.86 16.36
CA VAL A 498 40.45 -11.92 16.47
C VAL A 498 41.47 -12.45 17.45
N ASP A 499 42.69 -12.66 16.97
CA ASP A 499 43.82 -13.12 17.78
C ASP A 499 44.77 -11.96 18.06
N VAL A 500 44.75 -11.45 19.30
CA VAL A 500 45.64 -10.37 19.73
C VAL A 500 46.91 -10.98 20.32
N ASP A 501 47.96 -11.10 19.49
CA ASP A 501 49.26 -11.62 19.94
C ASP A 501 49.84 -10.78 21.12
N GLY A 502 50.05 -11.44 22.25
CA GLY A 502 50.45 -10.85 23.54
C GLY A 502 51.85 -10.21 23.63
N ASP A 503 52.52 -9.91 22.52
CA ASP A 503 53.88 -9.34 22.51
C ASP A 503 53.90 -7.81 22.76
N GLY A 504 52.73 -7.19 22.94
CA GLY A 504 52.56 -5.73 23.15
C GLY A 504 51.84 -5.30 24.44
N ALA A 505 51.21 -6.20 25.19
CA ALA A 505 50.46 -5.85 26.40
C ALA A 505 51.26 -6.19 27.66
N ASP A 506 51.85 -5.18 28.29
CA ASP A 506 52.32 -5.26 29.68
C ASP A 506 51.10 -5.49 30.61
N GLY A 507 50.51 -6.69 30.65
CA GLY A 507 49.57 -7.05 31.72
C GLY A 507 48.42 -8.02 31.48
N GLU A 508 48.21 -8.61 30.30
CA GLU A 508 47.07 -9.53 30.08
C GLU A 508 47.49 -10.99 29.86
N ASP A 509 46.56 -11.88 30.19
CA ASP A 509 46.75 -13.32 30.40
C ASP A 509 47.35 -13.99 29.15
N PRO A 510 48.58 -14.53 29.20
CA PRO A 510 49.22 -15.17 28.05
C PRO A 510 48.52 -16.47 27.59
N ASP A 511 47.44 -16.88 28.28
CA ASP A 511 46.55 -18.00 27.92
C ASP A 511 45.20 -17.56 27.32
N ALA A 512 44.97 -16.25 27.07
CA ALA A 512 43.76 -15.80 26.38
C ALA A 512 43.80 -16.21 24.90
N GLY A 513 42.88 -17.08 24.48
CA GLY A 513 42.71 -17.45 23.07
C GLY A 513 42.02 -16.33 22.26
N PRO A 514 41.83 -16.53 20.94
CA PRO A 514 41.18 -15.54 20.09
C PRO A 514 39.74 -15.28 20.54
N GLN A 515 39.31 -14.01 20.53
CA GLN A 515 37.92 -13.67 20.81
C GLN A 515 37.05 -14.03 19.60
N THR A 516 35.97 -14.78 19.83
CA THR A 516 34.99 -15.16 18.82
C THR A 516 33.72 -14.31 18.95
N THR A 517 33.31 -13.64 17.86
CA THR A 517 32.10 -12.81 17.82
C THR A 517 31.14 -13.28 16.73
N ALA A 518 29.88 -13.53 17.07
CA ALA A 518 28.86 -14.02 16.14
C ALA A 518 27.78 -12.98 15.82
N TYR A 519 27.56 -12.73 14.53
CA TYR A 519 26.51 -11.85 14.02
C TYR A 519 25.49 -12.65 13.22
N VAL A 520 24.23 -12.61 13.62
CA VAL A 520 23.13 -13.27 12.90
C VAL A 520 22.16 -12.22 12.37
N LEU A 521 21.79 -12.32 11.11
CA LEU A 521 20.80 -11.48 10.45
C LEU A 521 19.64 -12.34 9.95
N VAL A 522 18.43 -12.03 10.45
CA VAL A 522 17.19 -12.67 10.02
C VAL A 522 16.46 -11.72 9.07
N ASP A 523 16.18 -12.19 7.85
CA ASP A 523 15.36 -11.46 6.89
C ASP A 523 13.90 -11.49 7.35
N GLY A 524 13.48 -10.44 8.05
CA GLY A 524 12.18 -10.33 8.69
C GLY A 524 11.94 -8.89 9.10
N ASN A 525 10.79 -8.63 9.72
CA ASN A 525 10.50 -7.38 10.41
C ASN A 525 11.21 -7.41 11.79
N ASN A 526 10.63 -6.84 12.83
CA ASN A 526 11.10 -6.92 14.20
C ASN A 526 10.91 -8.33 14.82
N MET A 527 11.40 -8.55 16.04
CA MET A 527 11.22 -9.82 16.78
C MET A 527 10.29 -9.66 17.97
N GLU A 528 9.64 -10.76 18.37
CA GLU A 528 8.89 -10.80 19.63
C GLU A 528 9.81 -10.54 20.84
N PRO A 529 9.33 -9.83 21.89
CA PRO A 529 10.15 -9.51 23.05
C PRO A 529 10.68 -10.78 23.74
N GLY A 530 12.00 -10.80 23.99
CA GLY A 530 12.68 -11.92 24.64
C GLY A 530 13.15 -13.04 23.69
N LEU A 531 12.73 -13.04 22.42
CA LEU A 531 13.24 -13.99 21.43
C LEU A 531 14.73 -13.79 21.17
N ARG A 532 15.18 -12.54 20.94
CA ARG A 532 16.59 -12.22 20.72
C ARG A 532 17.51 -12.74 21.83
N GLY A 533 17.13 -12.56 23.09
CA GLY A 533 17.95 -12.99 24.23
C GLY A 533 18.23 -14.49 24.17
N HIS A 534 17.19 -15.26 23.88
CA HIS A 534 17.30 -16.70 23.72
C HIS A 534 18.12 -17.14 22.52
N LEU A 535 17.96 -16.48 21.36
CA LEU A 535 18.75 -16.80 20.18
C LEU A 535 20.23 -16.48 20.40
N VAL A 536 20.56 -15.35 21.05
CA VAL A 536 21.94 -15.01 21.40
C VAL A 536 22.53 -16.04 22.36
N ASP A 537 21.83 -16.42 23.42
CA ASP A 537 22.31 -17.43 24.37
C ASP A 537 22.57 -18.78 23.66
N ALA A 538 21.67 -19.18 22.76
CA ALA A 538 21.82 -20.42 21.99
C ALA A 538 22.98 -20.38 21.00
N VAL A 539 23.21 -19.24 20.32
CA VAL A 539 24.35 -19.07 19.40
C VAL A 539 25.67 -19.09 20.17
N VAL A 540 25.76 -18.33 21.28
CA VAL A 540 26.94 -18.31 22.16
C VAL A 540 27.31 -19.72 22.61
N GLU A 541 26.33 -20.51 23.08
CA GLU A 541 26.57 -21.89 23.50
C GLU A 541 27.00 -22.80 22.34
N ALA A 542 26.41 -22.62 21.16
CA ALA A 542 26.64 -23.52 20.02
C ALA A 542 27.98 -23.31 19.31
N VAL A 543 28.49 -22.08 19.28
CA VAL A 543 29.75 -21.74 18.61
C VAL A 543 30.88 -21.35 19.58
N ASP A 544 30.63 -21.44 20.89
CA ASP A 544 31.57 -21.01 21.94
C ASP A 544 32.04 -19.55 21.75
N ALA A 545 31.10 -18.67 21.37
CA ALA A 545 31.39 -17.26 21.11
C ALA A 545 31.41 -16.44 22.40
N ASP A 546 32.34 -15.49 22.50
CA ASP A 546 32.43 -14.54 23.61
C ASP A 546 31.31 -13.49 23.54
N GLU A 547 30.98 -13.06 22.32
CA GLU A 547 29.95 -12.07 22.05
C GLU A 547 29.07 -12.50 20.88
N ALA A 548 27.77 -12.17 20.95
CA ALA A 548 26.87 -12.36 19.82
C ALA A 548 25.74 -11.33 19.76
N GLU A 549 25.23 -11.11 18.56
CA GLU A 549 24.06 -10.27 18.32
C GLU A 549 23.18 -10.84 17.20
N VAL A 550 21.86 -10.78 17.41
CA VAL A 550 20.87 -11.20 16.41
C VAL A 550 20.09 -9.97 15.98
N MET A 551 20.07 -9.70 14.68
CA MET A 551 19.45 -8.52 14.08
C MET A 551 18.40 -8.95 13.07
N THR A 552 17.59 -7.99 12.62
CA THR A 552 16.72 -8.17 11.46
C THR A 552 17.00 -7.14 10.37
N THR A 553 16.50 -7.42 9.17
CA THR A 553 16.63 -6.53 8.00
C THR A 553 15.56 -5.45 7.94
N ASP A 554 14.49 -5.58 8.74
CA ASP A 554 13.20 -4.91 8.59
C ASP A 554 12.65 -4.98 7.14
N THR A 555 12.55 -6.19 6.59
CA THR A 555 12.08 -6.36 5.21
C THR A 555 10.56 -6.17 5.14
N HIS A 556 10.09 -5.21 4.36
CA HIS A 556 8.67 -4.91 4.24
C HIS A 556 7.87 -5.92 3.39
N ILE A 557 8.54 -6.93 2.84
CA ILE A 557 7.89 -8.06 2.15
C ILE A 557 7.00 -8.86 3.12
N VAL A 558 7.38 -8.97 4.39
CA VAL A 558 6.61 -9.73 5.39
C VAL A 558 5.38 -8.96 5.88
N ASN A 559 5.34 -7.63 5.69
CA ASN A 559 4.29 -6.73 6.21
C ASN A 559 3.18 -6.42 5.17
N THR A 560 2.83 -7.37 4.29
CA THR A 560 1.88 -7.12 3.18
C THR A 560 0.41 -7.28 3.56
N VAL A 561 0.09 -8.16 4.51
CA VAL A 561 -1.29 -8.47 4.94
C VAL A 561 -1.58 -7.89 6.32
N GLU A 562 -0.63 -8.07 7.24
CA GLU A 562 -0.66 -7.54 8.60
C GLU A 562 0.52 -6.59 8.76
N ALA A 563 0.30 -5.52 9.52
CA ALA A 563 1.31 -4.49 9.75
C ALA A 563 2.36 -4.98 10.77
N ASP A 564 1.96 -5.90 11.64
CA ASP A 564 2.70 -6.49 12.74
C ASP A 564 2.96 -7.97 12.47
N ASN A 565 3.97 -8.28 11.65
CA ASN A 565 4.39 -9.65 11.35
C ASN A 565 5.82 -9.90 11.85
N GLN A 566 5.95 -10.01 13.16
CA GLN A 566 7.24 -10.16 13.84
C GLN A 566 7.80 -11.58 13.73
N VAL A 567 9.13 -11.69 13.66
CA VAL A 567 9.83 -12.96 13.79
C VAL A 567 9.52 -13.55 15.17
N GLY A 568 9.04 -14.79 15.18
CA GLY A 568 8.61 -15.52 16.37
C GLY A 568 7.09 -15.58 16.58
N ALA A 569 6.32 -14.67 15.97
CA ALA A 569 4.87 -14.61 16.19
C ALA A 569 4.12 -15.82 15.60
N ALA A 570 4.52 -16.27 14.40
CA ALA A 570 3.91 -17.41 13.70
C ALA A 570 4.79 -18.68 13.72
N ILE A 571 6.10 -18.54 13.94
CA ILE A 571 7.08 -19.61 13.84
C ILE A 571 7.37 -20.21 15.21
N ASP A 572 7.46 -21.54 15.27
CA ASP A 572 7.88 -22.22 16.49
C ASP A 572 9.29 -21.81 16.90
N ARG A 573 9.43 -21.35 18.15
CA ARG A 573 10.67 -20.78 18.66
C ARG A 573 11.82 -21.79 18.63
N ASP A 574 11.59 -23.04 18.98
CA ASP A 574 12.66 -24.06 19.00
C ASP A 574 13.11 -24.37 17.56
N ALA A 575 12.19 -24.47 16.61
CA ALA A 575 12.51 -24.65 15.20
C ALA A 575 13.33 -23.48 14.61
N LEU A 576 13.01 -22.23 14.99
CA LEU A 576 13.82 -21.06 14.60
C LEU A 576 15.22 -21.14 15.22
N THR A 577 15.30 -21.44 16.51
CA THR A 577 16.58 -21.58 17.23
C THR A 577 17.47 -22.64 16.58
N ASP A 578 16.93 -23.81 16.22
CA ASP A 578 17.67 -24.88 15.56
C ASP A 578 18.32 -24.41 14.25
N VAL A 579 17.59 -23.68 13.40
CA VAL A 579 18.12 -23.16 12.13
C VAL A 579 19.14 -22.06 12.37
N VAL A 580 18.90 -21.13 13.30
CA VAL A 580 19.84 -20.07 13.64
C VAL A 580 21.16 -20.64 14.14
N VAL A 581 21.10 -21.63 15.03
CA VAL A 581 22.27 -22.34 15.56
C VAL A 581 23.00 -23.09 14.45
N GLU A 582 22.29 -23.83 13.59
CA GLU A 582 22.92 -24.54 12.48
C GLU A 582 23.69 -23.58 11.55
N VAL A 583 23.09 -22.43 11.19
CA VAL A 583 23.73 -21.43 10.34
C VAL A 583 24.94 -20.81 11.05
N ALA A 584 24.82 -20.45 12.32
CA ALA A 584 25.95 -19.92 13.09
C ALA A 584 27.11 -20.94 13.19
N SER A 585 26.83 -22.21 13.48
CA SER A 585 27.86 -23.26 13.52
C SER A 585 28.52 -23.51 12.17
N ARG A 586 27.77 -23.40 11.06
CA ARG A 586 28.33 -23.47 9.70
C ARG A 586 29.23 -22.27 9.40
N ALA A 587 28.86 -21.06 9.87
CA ALA A 587 29.69 -19.87 9.72
C ALA A 587 30.99 -20.00 10.54
N ALA A 588 30.92 -20.47 11.79
CA ALA A 588 32.09 -20.74 12.62
C ALA A 588 33.02 -21.79 12.00
N ALA A 589 32.46 -22.84 11.36
CA ALA A 589 33.27 -23.86 10.68
C ALA A 589 33.91 -23.38 9.36
N ASP A 590 33.48 -22.23 8.83
CA ASP A 590 33.95 -21.59 7.60
C ASP A 590 34.97 -20.46 7.88
N THR A 591 35.44 -20.34 9.13
CA THR A 591 36.41 -19.30 9.51
C THR A 591 37.75 -19.48 8.81
N GLU A 592 38.20 -18.42 8.16
CA GLU A 592 39.51 -18.32 7.51
C GLU A 592 40.05 -16.89 7.61
N PRO A 593 41.36 -16.66 7.45
CA PRO A 593 41.93 -15.32 7.46
C PRO A 593 41.33 -14.43 6.37
N VAL A 594 40.95 -13.21 6.74
CA VAL A 594 40.35 -12.22 5.83
C VAL A 594 40.95 -10.84 6.03
N GLU A 595 40.78 -9.99 5.03
CA GLU A 595 40.96 -8.55 5.18
C GLU A 595 39.59 -7.85 5.15
N ALA A 596 39.42 -6.83 5.99
CA ALA A 596 38.22 -6.01 6.08
C ALA A 596 38.51 -4.56 5.68
N GLY A 597 37.53 -3.89 5.08
CA GLY A 597 37.59 -2.46 4.79
C GLY A 597 36.21 -1.83 4.82
N MET A 598 36.12 -0.58 5.27
CA MET A 598 34.89 0.19 5.31
C MET A 598 35.00 1.50 4.51
N ALA A 599 33.89 1.96 3.97
CA ALA A 599 33.76 3.31 3.42
C ALA A 599 32.31 3.78 3.45
N THR A 600 32.13 5.08 3.63
CA THR A 600 30.83 5.74 3.45
C THR A 600 30.77 6.58 2.16
N GLU A 601 29.71 6.39 1.38
CA GLU A 601 29.30 7.28 0.27
C GLU A 601 28.00 8.00 0.59
N HIS A 602 27.67 9.03 -0.19
CA HIS A 602 26.37 9.69 -0.10
C HIS A 602 25.54 9.43 -1.36
N ALA A 603 24.24 9.18 -1.16
CA ALA A 603 23.24 9.09 -2.21
C ALA A 603 22.23 10.24 -2.07
N GLU A 604 21.87 10.86 -3.18
CA GLU A 604 20.75 11.80 -3.27
C GLU A 604 19.53 11.01 -3.73
N VAL A 605 18.54 10.82 -2.85
CA VAL A 605 17.36 10.00 -3.10
C VAL A 605 16.10 10.75 -2.72
N THR A 606 14.97 10.39 -3.33
CA THR A 606 13.65 10.89 -2.92
C THR A 606 13.05 9.99 -1.84
N VAL A 607 12.75 10.56 -0.68
CA VAL A 607 12.07 9.89 0.44
C VAL A 607 10.72 10.53 0.74
N PHE A 608 9.89 9.97 1.61
CA PHE A 608 8.65 10.63 2.05
C PHE A 608 8.90 12.02 2.65
N GLY A 609 9.94 12.18 3.45
CA GLY A 609 10.27 13.44 4.11
C GLY A 609 9.61 13.57 5.49
N ASN A 610 10.20 14.43 6.33
CA ASN A 610 9.82 14.59 7.74
C ASN A 610 8.35 14.99 7.89
N ASP A 611 7.64 14.37 8.85
CA ASP A 611 6.24 14.62 9.21
C ASP A 611 5.21 14.33 8.09
N ARG A 612 5.65 13.85 6.91
CA ARG A 612 4.76 13.60 5.77
C ARG A 612 3.93 12.36 5.98
N THR A 613 4.50 11.34 6.60
CA THR A 613 3.83 10.08 6.87
C THR A 613 2.67 10.26 7.84
N GLU A 614 2.87 11.01 8.93
CA GLU A 614 1.82 11.34 9.90
C GLU A 614 0.78 12.29 9.28
N SER A 615 1.21 13.27 8.49
CA SER A 615 0.30 14.19 7.80
C SER A 615 -0.61 13.44 6.81
N LEU A 616 -0.06 12.51 6.01
CA LEU A 616 -0.84 11.67 5.10
C LEU A 616 -1.88 10.84 5.86
N ALA A 617 -1.45 10.19 6.94
CA ALA A 617 -2.30 9.32 7.74
C ALA A 617 -3.44 10.10 8.42
N SER A 618 -3.15 11.26 9.00
CA SER A 618 -4.15 12.13 9.63
C SER A 618 -5.16 12.69 8.60
N HIS A 619 -4.70 13.09 7.41
CA HIS A 619 -5.57 13.53 6.32
C HIS A 619 -6.44 12.41 5.75
N ALA A 620 -5.91 11.18 5.65
CA ALA A 620 -6.68 10.00 5.25
C ALA A 620 -7.78 9.69 6.28
N ASN A 621 -7.46 9.69 7.56
CA ASN A 621 -8.43 9.44 8.62
C ASN A 621 -9.51 10.54 8.69
N ALA A 622 -9.12 11.80 8.52
CA ALA A 622 -10.04 12.92 8.40
C ALA A 622 -10.99 12.77 7.19
N ALA A 623 -10.46 12.35 6.03
CA ALA A 623 -11.26 12.11 4.83
C ALA A 623 -12.24 10.95 5.02
N VAL A 624 -11.83 9.84 5.64
CA VAL A 624 -12.71 8.69 5.91
C VAL A 624 -13.81 9.06 6.92
N SER A 625 -13.46 9.74 8.00
CA SER A 625 -14.39 10.10 9.08
C SER A 625 -15.40 11.18 8.67
N MET A 626 -14.99 12.21 7.94
CA MET A 626 -15.89 13.28 7.49
C MET A 626 -16.56 12.97 6.14
N GLY A 627 -15.91 12.20 5.27
CA GLY A 627 -16.37 11.93 3.91
C GLY A 627 -17.73 11.24 3.86
N GLY A 628 -17.99 10.28 4.76
CA GLY A 628 -19.28 9.60 4.86
C GLY A 628 -20.42 10.54 5.25
N ALA A 629 -20.21 11.39 6.26
CA ALA A 629 -21.21 12.37 6.69
C ALA A 629 -21.47 13.43 5.62
N LEU A 630 -20.41 13.91 4.94
CA LEU A 630 -20.52 14.84 3.82
C LEU A 630 -21.28 14.21 2.65
N ALA A 631 -20.96 12.97 2.27
CA ALA A 631 -21.65 12.25 1.21
C ALA A 631 -23.14 12.10 1.53
N ALA A 632 -23.48 11.69 2.76
CA ALA A 632 -24.87 11.58 3.21
C ALA A 632 -25.59 12.93 3.14
N ALA A 633 -24.97 14.02 3.61
CA ALA A 633 -25.56 15.36 3.55
C ALA A 633 -25.79 15.83 2.11
N VAL A 634 -24.84 15.62 1.21
CA VAL A 634 -24.96 15.96 -0.22
C VAL A 634 -26.05 15.14 -0.89
N ILE A 635 -26.15 13.84 -0.62
CA ILE A 635 -27.19 12.96 -1.14
C ILE A 635 -28.58 13.42 -0.65
N LEU A 636 -28.74 13.65 0.66
CA LEU A 636 -30.01 14.10 1.24
C LEU A 636 -30.46 15.46 0.69
N ALA A 637 -29.54 16.41 0.57
CA ALA A 637 -29.83 17.72 -0.02
C ALA A 637 -30.23 17.57 -1.50
N SER A 638 -29.51 16.74 -2.27
CA SER A 638 -29.80 16.49 -3.67
C SER A 638 -31.18 15.84 -3.87
N LEU A 639 -31.53 14.85 -3.03
CA LEU A 639 -32.85 14.22 -3.04
C LEU A 639 -33.96 15.21 -2.66
N ALA A 640 -33.77 16.03 -1.63
CA ALA A 640 -34.75 17.03 -1.21
C ALA A 640 -35.00 18.09 -2.31
N ILE A 641 -33.94 18.57 -2.97
CA ILE A 641 -34.07 19.49 -4.11
C ILE A 641 -34.74 18.78 -5.30
N SER A 642 -34.43 17.50 -5.54
CA SER A 642 -35.10 16.71 -6.58
C SER A 642 -36.60 16.64 -6.32
N MET A 643 -37.03 16.29 -5.10
CA MET A 643 -38.44 16.28 -4.71
C MET A 643 -39.10 17.64 -4.96
N LEU A 644 -38.43 18.74 -4.62
CA LEU A 644 -38.93 20.09 -4.89
C LEU A 644 -39.04 20.38 -6.39
N LEU A 645 -38.11 19.89 -7.22
CA LEU A 645 -38.20 19.99 -8.68
C LEU A 645 -39.43 19.27 -9.22
N PHE A 646 -39.73 18.05 -8.75
CA PHE A 646 -40.96 17.33 -9.12
C PHE A 646 -42.21 18.15 -8.73
N PHE A 647 -42.27 18.64 -7.48
CA PHE A 647 -43.40 19.47 -7.02
C PHE A 647 -43.62 20.74 -7.86
N VAL A 648 -42.56 21.43 -8.27
CA VAL A 648 -42.65 22.70 -9.03
C VAL A 648 -42.95 22.47 -10.50
N THR A 649 -42.45 21.38 -11.09
CA THR A 649 -42.66 21.07 -12.51
C THR A 649 -44.00 20.41 -12.78
N GLY A 650 -44.73 19.99 -11.74
CA GLY A 650 -45.99 19.26 -11.88
C GLY A 650 -45.79 17.86 -12.46
N ALA A 651 -44.55 17.36 -12.41
CA ALA A 651 -44.16 15.98 -12.70
C ALA A 651 -44.66 15.07 -11.57
#